data_AF-A0A672IW21-F1
#
_entry.id   AF-A0A672IW21-F1
#
_cell.length_a   1.000
_cell.length_b   1.000
_cell.length_c   1.000
_cell.angle_alpha   90.00
_cell.angle_beta   90.00
_cell.angle_gamma   90.00
#
_symmetry.space_group_name_H-M   'P 1'
#
loop_
_entity.id
_entity.type
_entity.pdbx_description
1 polymer ?
#
loop_
_entity_poly.entity_id
_entity_poly.type
_entity_poly.pdbx_seq_one_letter_code
_entity_poly.pdbx_strand_id
1 'polypeptide(L)'
;VNVPSNSRVLMLLGQLERLNGEAMMRDVETARQVTTKILHLIQTQEKSGKEVMSKGSSGMEVILASLEVSLLINTTSFALLLCVSGRGRRVGVFVSKGGTGVLFQILNTANKDMPPSEELMLQLHSLLAKVGPKDRKFGVKARLSGALNITVNLIKQNIQNTKLLLPCLQVLRAYSTNSVNAISLGKNGVVELMFKIVAPYSKKNTSLLKVALDALGALLKSKTNARRAVDGGHVPVMLALYLDWHRNDTRHRYMLIRKGFLVCLRNITNIKLGRKAFIEADGMRILYNSSTECLPVRTLDPLVNTSSLIMRKCFPKNRLPLPTIKSAFHYQLPHVPAAGPVAQLYSQPPGVDDVVDESDDNEETEADTDSENEEDEKDHGTANDDIETDLNKLHPKKSPSRLFEELRVYERFFLELSEDFQVSARTSLWVELLNIATLNDIFLAPAGSPLLLGGIAARRVGGGGGSNWGSDCGSEGAEDESVEGAVLEVPDTALLLPLHDPDLYVEMVKGTNSVPQYAEVAYPDYFGHVAPTFREPLLDRVYGVQRSKIFQDIERLIHPNDILDKVVYDLDIPSCPVIEDNGESLKFNSQFESGNLRKAVQVRKYEYDLVLNSDINSNHYHQWFYFEVSGMRVGTMYRFNIINCEKSNSQFNYGMQVLMYSVQEAISGRPRWVRTGTDICYYKNHFARSSIAAGGQKGKSYYTLTFSTNFSHKDDVCYFAYHYPYTYSTLKMHLSKLEALRTPEIYLRQDVLCETLSGNSCPLLTITAMPESNSNDHICQFRNRPLIFLSARVHPGETNASWVMKGTLEFLMGPSPLAASLREAYIFKIVPMLNPDGVVNGNHRCSLSGEDLNRQWQNPNPELHPTIYHTKSLLQYLAHIQRAPLVFCDYHGHSRKKNVFMYGCSVKETVWQSNISATSSDLQEDLGYRTLPKILSQIAPAFSMASCSFVVERSKESTARVVVWREIGVQRSYTMESTLCGCDQGKYKGLQIGTRELEEMGAQFCMALLRLKRLTGLRNHQHLLDLESDIIGTQSKVVSCPTTYVMEEDEPSFMEAIDYSAESNDEDGEPENEHAGEVHDNPDHIDQLSDSENNHRE
;
A
#
# COMPACT_ATOMS: atom_id res chain seq x y z
N VAL A 1 -31.36 58.30 3.09
CA VAL A 1 -30.67 59.06 4.15
C VAL A 1 -29.30 59.47 3.64
N ASN A 2 -29.01 60.77 3.71
CA ASN A 2 -27.88 61.48 3.10
C ASN A 2 -26.53 61.17 3.75
N VAL A 3 -25.51 60.94 2.92
CA VAL A 3 -24.13 61.42 3.12
C VAL A 3 -23.62 61.82 1.72
N PRO A 4 -23.02 63.01 1.51
CA PRO A 4 -22.31 63.27 0.27
C PRO A 4 -21.05 62.41 0.30
N SER A 5 -21.05 61.31 -0.45
CA SER A 5 -19.80 60.58 -0.65
C SER A 5 -18.84 61.54 -1.36
N ASN A 6 -17.74 61.93 -0.70
CA ASN A 6 -16.60 62.62 -1.32
C ASN A 6 -15.96 61.81 -2.46
N SER A 7 -16.54 60.65 -2.80
CA SER A 7 -16.22 59.85 -3.95
C SER A 7 -16.78 60.45 -5.23
N ARG A 8 -15.87 61.06 -6.00
CA ARG A 8 -16.12 61.58 -7.34
C ARG A 8 -16.66 60.50 -8.29
N VAL A 9 -16.34 59.22 -8.07
CA VAL A 9 -16.82 58.10 -8.91
C VAL A 9 -18.27 57.74 -8.61
N LEU A 10 -18.72 57.77 -7.34
CA LEU A 10 -20.12 57.53 -6.99
C LEU A 10 -21.05 58.64 -7.49
N MET A 11 -20.58 59.89 -7.50
CA MET A 11 -21.31 61.00 -8.12
C MET A 11 -21.53 60.79 -9.61
N LEU A 12 -20.48 60.37 -10.33
CA LEU A 12 -20.57 60.10 -11.77
C LEU A 12 -21.43 58.86 -12.07
N LEU A 13 -21.39 57.83 -11.22
CA LEU A 13 -22.29 56.69 -11.32
C LEU A 13 -23.76 57.10 -11.13
N GLY A 14 -24.06 57.94 -10.14
CA GLY A 14 -25.41 58.48 -9.95
C GLY A 14 -25.87 59.44 -11.05
N GLN A 15 -24.95 60.03 -11.83
CA GLN A 15 -25.28 60.76 -13.06
C GLN A 15 -25.59 59.78 -14.20
N LEU A 16 -24.81 58.70 -14.32
CA LEU A 16 -25.02 57.66 -15.33
C LEU A 16 -26.33 56.89 -15.10
N GLU A 17 -26.66 56.58 -13.84
CA GLU A 17 -27.91 55.94 -13.44
C GLU A 17 -29.14 56.75 -13.84
N ARG A 18 -29.08 58.09 -13.67
CA ARG A 18 -30.14 59.01 -14.11
C ARG A 18 -30.28 59.12 -15.62
N LEU A 19 -29.24 58.75 -16.37
CA LEU A 19 -29.25 58.73 -17.82
C LEU A 19 -29.73 57.39 -18.40
N ASN A 20 -29.78 56.30 -17.62
CA ASN A 20 -30.17 54.97 -18.11
C ASN A 20 -31.64 54.92 -18.61
N GLY A 21 -31.91 54.11 -19.63
CA GLY A 21 -33.23 53.94 -20.26
C GLY A 21 -33.45 54.85 -21.48
N GLU A 22 -34.71 55.26 -21.75
CA GLU A 22 -35.07 56.08 -22.92
C GLU A 22 -34.42 57.48 -22.96
N ALA A 23 -33.85 57.94 -21.85
CA ALA A 23 -33.10 59.20 -21.78
C ALA A 23 -31.70 59.06 -22.43
N MET A 24 -31.07 57.89 -22.32
CA MET A 24 -29.73 57.60 -22.84
C MET A 24 -29.67 57.67 -24.36
N MET A 25 -30.73 57.19 -25.02
CA MET A 25 -30.87 57.19 -26.48
C MET A 25 -31.01 58.61 -27.07
N ARG A 26 -31.41 59.59 -26.24
CA ARG A 26 -31.57 61.00 -26.64
C ARG A 26 -30.31 61.84 -26.40
N ASP A 27 -29.42 61.43 -25.50
CA ASP A 27 -28.23 62.19 -25.10
C ASP A 27 -26.96 61.32 -24.99
N VAL A 28 -26.66 60.61 -26.10
CA VAL A 28 -25.57 59.63 -26.23
C VAL A 28 -24.19 60.26 -25.95
N GLU A 29 -23.99 61.52 -26.34
CA GLU A 29 -22.71 62.22 -26.18
C GLU A 29 -22.42 62.55 -24.71
N THR A 30 -23.44 62.96 -23.94
CA THR A 30 -23.30 63.19 -22.49
C THR A 30 -23.03 61.90 -21.73
N ALA A 31 -23.74 60.82 -22.07
CA ALA A 31 -23.48 59.48 -21.51
C ALA A 31 -22.04 59.01 -21.81
N ARG A 32 -21.54 59.26 -23.03
CA ARG A 32 -20.15 58.97 -23.43
C ARG A 32 -19.13 59.75 -22.59
N GLN A 33 -19.36 61.04 -22.37
CA GLN A 33 -18.47 61.88 -21.57
C GLN A 33 -18.43 61.47 -20.09
N VAL A 34 -19.59 61.15 -19.50
CA VAL A 34 -19.67 60.64 -18.11
C VAL A 34 -18.93 59.31 -17.99
N THR A 35 -19.16 58.38 -18.91
CA THR A 35 -18.47 57.08 -18.93
C THR A 35 -16.96 57.23 -19.10
N THR A 36 -16.50 58.18 -19.91
CA THR A 36 -15.07 58.49 -20.10
C THR A 36 -14.43 59.04 -18.82
N LYS A 37 -15.14 59.89 -18.07
CA LYS A 37 -14.67 60.40 -16.77
C LYS A 37 -14.59 59.30 -15.72
N ILE A 38 -15.57 58.38 -15.69
CA ILE A 38 -15.54 57.20 -14.82
C ILE A 38 -14.34 56.31 -15.18
N LEU A 39 -14.11 56.06 -16.48
CA LEU A 39 -12.96 55.29 -16.97
C LEU A 39 -11.63 55.87 -16.51
N HIS A 40 -11.45 57.17 -16.71
CA HIS A 40 -10.23 57.85 -16.30
C HIS A 40 -9.99 57.76 -14.79
N LEU A 41 -11.03 57.91 -13.96
CA LEU A 41 -10.91 57.77 -12.51
C LEU A 41 -10.56 56.35 -12.08
N ILE A 42 -11.17 55.32 -12.68
CA ILE A 42 -10.86 53.93 -12.35
C ILE A 42 -9.44 53.54 -12.79
N GLN A 43 -8.95 54.08 -13.91
CA GLN A 43 -7.59 53.85 -14.41
C GLN A 43 -6.52 54.56 -13.57
N THR A 44 -6.81 55.75 -13.06
CA THR A 44 -5.85 56.58 -12.31
C THR A 44 -5.91 56.39 -10.80
N GLN A 45 -7.05 55.94 -10.26
CA GLN A 45 -7.28 55.82 -8.81
C GLN A 45 -7.79 54.43 -8.43
N GLU A 46 -6.94 53.62 -7.82
CA GLU A 46 -7.29 52.26 -7.42
C GLU A 46 -8.45 52.21 -6.40
N LYS A 47 -8.54 53.20 -5.51
CA LYS A 47 -9.62 53.33 -4.52
C LYS A 47 -10.99 53.45 -5.18
N SER A 48 -11.11 54.25 -6.24
CA SER A 48 -12.35 54.41 -7.01
C SER A 48 -12.79 53.09 -7.65
N GLY A 49 -11.85 52.26 -8.12
CA GLY A 49 -12.16 50.92 -8.63
C GLY A 49 -12.67 49.94 -7.57
N LYS A 50 -12.21 50.05 -6.31
CA LYS A 50 -12.70 49.23 -5.19
C LYS A 50 -14.11 49.66 -4.75
N GLU A 51 -14.40 50.96 -4.75
CA GLU A 51 -15.70 51.51 -4.36
C GLU A 51 -16.83 51.14 -5.33
N VAL A 52 -16.55 51.09 -6.64
CA VAL A 52 -17.51 50.66 -7.67
C VAL A 52 -17.89 49.18 -7.53
N MET A 53 -16.97 48.35 -6.99
CA MET A 53 -17.04 46.89 -6.99
C MET A 53 -17.23 46.27 -5.59
N SER A 54 -17.50 47.09 -4.57
CA SER A 54 -17.77 46.59 -3.23
C SER A 54 -19.12 45.85 -3.20
N LYS A 55 -19.27 44.82 -2.34
CA LYS A 55 -20.48 43.98 -2.28
C LYS A 55 -21.79 44.76 -2.03
N GLY A 56 -21.70 45.99 -1.50
CA GLY A 56 -22.84 46.88 -1.25
C GLY A 56 -22.98 48.07 -2.22
N SER A 57 -22.16 48.18 -3.26
CA SER A 57 -22.23 49.26 -4.25
C SER A 57 -23.18 48.90 -5.40
N SER A 58 -24.06 49.83 -5.78
CA SER A 58 -24.87 49.74 -7.02
C SER A 58 -24.04 50.03 -8.28
N GLY A 59 -22.78 50.45 -8.12
CA GLY A 59 -21.95 50.91 -9.25
C GLY A 59 -21.82 49.90 -10.38
N MET A 60 -21.68 48.61 -10.08
CA MET A 60 -21.62 47.57 -11.11
C MET A 60 -22.98 47.34 -11.80
N GLU A 61 -24.10 47.42 -11.07
CA GLU A 61 -25.45 47.28 -11.62
C GLU A 61 -25.79 48.45 -12.55
N VAL A 62 -25.41 49.66 -12.15
CA VAL A 62 -25.55 50.87 -12.98
C VAL A 62 -24.75 50.73 -14.28
N ILE A 63 -23.49 50.28 -14.19
CA ILE A 63 -22.63 50.04 -15.37
C ILE A 63 -23.23 48.95 -16.28
N LEU A 64 -23.76 47.85 -15.73
CA LEU A 64 -24.41 46.79 -16.51
C LEU A 64 -25.68 47.29 -17.21
N ALA A 65 -26.55 48.01 -16.51
CA ALA A 65 -27.76 48.59 -17.07
C ALA A 65 -27.47 49.61 -18.17
N SER A 66 -26.39 50.40 -18.04
CA SER A 66 -25.95 51.31 -19.10
C SER A 66 -25.49 50.58 -20.37
N LEU A 67 -24.90 49.38 -20.23
CA LEU A 67 -24.44 48.56 -21.35
C LEU A 67 -25.59 47.85 -22.07
N GLU A 68 -26.67 47.50 -21.37
CA GLU A 68 -27.87 46.92 -21.97
C GLU A 68 -28.64 47.93 -22.85
N VAL A 69 -28.64 49.21 -22.46
CA VAL A 69 -29.46 50.27 -23.09
C VAL A 69 -28.84 50.81 -24.39
N SER A 70 -27.52 50.76 -24.56
CA SER A 70 -26.85 51.33 -25.74
C SER A 70 -25.87 50.35 -26.39
N LEU A 71 -26.27 49.76 -27.52
CA LEU A 71 -25.37 49.12 -28.48
C LEU A 71 -24.32 50.07 -29.09
N LEU A 72 -24.47 51.38 -28.84
CA LEU A 72 -23.85 52.45 -29.61
C LEU A 72 -22.86 53.33 -28.83
N ILE A 73 -22.52 53.00 -27.58
CA ILE A 73 -21.45 53.73 -26.88
C ILE A 73 -20.13 52.97 -27.00
N ASN A 74 -19.37 53.40 -28.01
CA ASN A 74 -17.93 53.37 -28.24
C ASN A 74 -17.00 52.54 -27.32
N THR A 75 -15.86 52.19 -27.90
CA THR A 75 -14.62 51.64 -27.30
C THR A 75 -14.33 52.03 -25.83
N THR A 76 -14.76 53.20 -25.35
CA THR A 76 -14.64 53.69 -23.98
C THR A 76 -15.42 52.90 -22.91
N SER A 77 -16.64 52.43 -23.20
CA SER A 77 -17.44 51.62 -22.26
C SER A 77 -16.86 50.21 -22.11
N PHE A 78 -16.32 49.66 -23.20
CA PHE A 78 -15.61 48.40 -23.20
C PHE A 78 -14.23 48.49 -22.53
N ALA A 79 -13.50 49.59 -22.74
CA ALA A 79 -12.26 49.88 -22.01
C ALA A 79 -12.51 50.00 -20.49
N LEU A 80 -13.65 50.55 -20.08
CA LEU A 80 -14.09 50.61 -18.68
C LEU A 80 -14.29 49.22 -18.11
N LEU A 81 -15.02 48.35 -18.81
CA LEU A 81 -15.21 46.97 -18.39
C LEU A 81 -13.90 46.18 -18.34
N LEU A 82 -12.99 46.42 -19.29
CA LEU A 82 -11.69 45.75 -19.37
C LEU A 82 -10.76 46.15 -18.21
N CYS A 83 -10.82 47.42 -17.78
CA CYS A 83 -10.11 47.93 -16.60
C CYS A 83 -10.72 47.44 -15.28
N VAL A 84 -12.06 47.41 -15.18
CA VAL A 84 -12.78 46.94 -13.98
C VAL A 84 -12.62 45.43 -13.78
N SER A 85 -12.60 44.66 -14.88
CA SER A 85 -12.48 43.19 -14.87
C SER A 85 -11.03 42.68 -14.93
N GLY A 86 -10.03 43.55 -14.76
CA GLY A 86 -8.61 43.23 -14.92
C GLY A 86 -7.89 42.59 -13.72
N ARG A 87 -8.50 42.56 -12.52
CA ARG A 87 -7.89 41.99 -11.29
C ARG A 87 -8.81 40.92 -10.67
N GLY A 88 -8.26 39.74 -10.36
CA GLY A 88 -9.01 38.49 -10.13
C GLY A 88 -10.19 38.55 -9.14
N ARG A 89 -10.08 39.28 -8.02
CA ARG A 89 -11.17 39.43 -7.03
C ARG A 89 -12.39 40.21 -7.56
N ARG A 90 -12.21 41.07 -8.57
CA ARG A 90 -13.24 41.98 -9.12
C ARG A 90 -14.16 41.28 -10.13
N VAL A 91 -13.64 40.27 -10.83
CA VAL A 91 -14.41 39.48 -11.81
C VAL A 91 -15.50 38.65 -11.12
N GLY A 92 -15.27 38.17 -9.91
CA GLY A 92 -16.28 37.42 -9.15
C GLY A 92 -17.54 38.25 -8.83
N VAL A 93 -17.36 39.54 -8.49
CA VAL A 93 -18.49 40.46 -8.25
C VAL A 93 -19.28 40.71 -9.53
N PHE A 94 -18.58 40.96 -10.65
CA PHE A 94 -19.21 41.08 -11.98
C PHE A 94 -20.08 39.87 -12.34
N VAL A 95 -19.55 38.65 -12.13
CA VAL A 95 -20.28 37.40 -12.38
C VAL A 95 -21.49 37.27 -11.45
N SER A 96 -21.34 37.59 -10.16
CA SER A 96 -22.42 37.51 -9.17
C SER A 96 -23.61 38.43 -9.47
N LYS A 97 -23.35 39.56 -10.14
CA LYS A 97 -24.35 40.55 -10.56
C LYS A 97 -24.93 40.27 -11.96
N GLY A 98 -24.67 39.09 -12.53
CA GLY A 98 -25.26 38.68 -13.81
C GLY A 98 -24.52 39.15 -15.06
N GLY A 99 -23.35 39.81 -14.93
CA GLY A 99 -22.64 40.44 -16.04
C GLY A 99 -22.27 39.49 -17.19
N THR A 100 -22.03 38.20 -16.91
CA THR A 100 -21.81 37.19 -17.97
C THR A 100 -22.98 37.09 -18.94
N GLY A 101 -24.22 37.17 -18.45
CA GLY A 101 -25.43 37.08 -19.29
C GLY A 101 -25.55 38.29 -20.22
N VAL A 102 -25.30 39.47 -19.67
CA VAL A 102 -25.29 40.74 -20.41
C VAL A 102 -24.26 40.70 -21.55
N LEU A 103 -23.04 40.22 -21.30
CA LEU A 103 -22.02 40.10 -22.34
C LEU A 103 -22.44 39.18 -23.50
N PHE A 104 -23.15 38.08 -23.22
CA PHE A 104 -23.67 37.22 -24.28
C PHE A 104 -24.84 37.84 -25.05
N GLN A 105 -25.70 38.62 -24.39
CA GLN A 105 -26.76 39.37 -25.08
C GLN A 105 -26.19 40.42 -26.03
N ILE A 106 -25.16 41.16 -25.59
CA ILE A 106 -24.45 42.14 -26.43
C ILE A 106 -23.76 41.42 -27.60
N LEU A 107 -23.07 40.31 -27.35
CA LEU A 107 -22.45 39.50 -28.41
C LEU A 107 -23.45 39.06 -29.48
N ASN A 108 -24.64 38.59 -29.07
CA ASN A 108 -25.70 38.19 -30.00
C ASN A 108 -26.19 39.36 -30.85
N THR A 109 -26.25 40.55 -30.26
CA THR A 109 -26.79 41.73 -30.94
C THR A 109 -25.76 42.32 -31.89
N ALA A 110 -24.50 42.43 -31.47
CA ALA A 110 -23.38 42.82 -32.32
C ALA A 110 -23.20 41.89 -33.54
N ASN A 111 -23.54 40.61 -33.40
CA ASN A 111 -23.50 39.65 -34.52
C ASN A 111 -24.62 39.85 -35.57
N LYS A 112 -25.68 40.61 -35.26
CA LYS A 112 -26.74 40.92 -36.23
C LYS A 112 -26.32 42.00 -37.22
N ASP A 113 -25.33 42.81 -36.87
CA ASP A 113 -24.75 43.80 -37.76
C ASP A 113 -23.90 43.08 -38.82
N MET A 114 -24.16 43.33 -40.11
CA MET A 114 -23.51 42.65 -41.23
C MET A 114 -22.71 43.66 -42.08
N PRO A 115 -21.35 43.61 -42.10
CA PRO A 115 -20.47 42.73 -41.32
C PRO A 115 -20.30 43.20 -39.86
N PRO A 116 -20.08 42.28 -38.90
CA PRO A 116 -19.87 42.64 -37.50
C PRO A 116 -18.56 43.41 -37.33
N SER A 117 -18.57 44.45 -36.49
CA SER A 117 -17.37 45.26 -36.22
C SER A 117 -16.25 44.44 -35.57
N GLU A 118 -15.11 44.30 -36.26
CA GLU A 118 -13.96 43.53 -35.77
C GLU A 118 -13.43 44.07 -34.43
N GLU A 119 -13.41 45.39 -34.25
CA GLU A 119 -12.94 46.04 -33.03
C GLU A 119 -13.87 45.74 -31.84
N LEU A 120 -15.19 45.77 -32.08
CA LEU A 120 -16.19 45.43 -31.07
C LEU A 120 -16.11 43.94 -30.69
N MET A 121 -15.98 43.05 -31.68
CA MET A 121 -15.86 41.61 -31.45
C MET A 121 -14.58 41.26 -30.69
N LEU A 122 -13.47 41.94 -30.97
CA LEU A 122 -12.22 41.81 -30.23
C LEU A 122 -12.40 42.16 -28.74
N GLN A 123 -13.04 43.29 -28.46
CA GLN A 123 -13.26 43.76 -27.09
C GLN A 123 -14.21 42.83 -26.31
N LEU A 124 -15.30 42.39 -26.95
CA LEU A 124 -16.25 41.44 -26.36
C LEU A 124 -15.60 40.11 -26.00
N HIS A 125 -14.87 39.49 -26.93
CA HIS A 125 -14.21 38.21 -26.66
C HIS A 125 -13.08 38.36 -25.64
N SER A 126 -12.39 39.50 -25.60
CA SER A 126 -11.37 39.78 -24.57
C SER A 126 -11.95 39.85 -23.16
N LEU A 127 -13.17 40.37 -23.02
CA LEU A 127 -13.90 40.37 -21.75
C LEU A 127 -14.38 38.98 -21.37
N LEU A 128 -15.02 38.28 -22.31
CA LEU A 128 -15.50 36.92 -22.11
C LEU A 128 -14.35 35.97 -21.72
N ALA A 129 -13.16 36.15 -22.30
CA ALA A 129 -11.97 35.38 -21.96
C ALA A 129 -11.52 35.56 -20.50
N LYS A 130 -11.67 36.77 -19.93
CA LYS A 130 -11.36 37.07 -18.53
C LYS A 130 -12.43 36.57 -17.57
N VAL A 131 -13.70 36.65 -17.98
CA VAL A 131 -14.87 36.27 -17.15
C VAL A 131 -15.05 34.75 -17.10
N GLY A 132 -14.81 34.06 -18.21
CA GLY A 132 -15.08 32.62 -18.35
C GLY A 132 -14.53 31.74 -17.23
N PRO A 133 -13.22 31.82 -16.89
CA PRO A 133 -12.63 31.01 -15.82
C PRO A 133 -13.21 31.25 -14.41
N LYS A 134 -13.94 32.35 -14.19
CA LYS A 134 -14.50 32.73 -12.88
C LYS A 134 -16.02 32.48 -12.77
N ASP A 135 -16.68 32.04 -13.85
CA ASP A 135 -18.11 31.71 -13.84
C ASP A 135 -18.33 30.21 -14.08
N ARG A 136 -18.68 29.46 -13.03
CA ARG A 136 -18.96 28.01 -13.11
C ARG A 136 -20.09 27.66 -14.09
N LYS A 137 -21.00 28.60 -14.38
CA LYS A 137 -22.12 28.41 -15.32
C LYS A 137 -21.83 29.00 -16.71
N PHE A 138 -20.60 29.45 -16.99
CA PHE A 138 -20.22 30.11 -18.24
C PHE A 138 -20.61 29.29 -19.48
N GLY A 139 -20.23 28.01 -19.52
CA GLY A 139 -20.52 27.13 -20.65
C GLY A 139 -22.02 26.94 -20.87
N VAL A 140 -22.81 26.78 -19.80
CA VAL A 140 -24.27 26.63 -19.90
C VAL A 140 -24.90 27.91 -20.44
N LYS A 141 -24.49 29.08 -19.91
CA LYS A 141 -24.97 30.39 -20.36
C LYS A 141 -24.66 30.64 -21.84
N ALA A 142 -23.43 30.31 -22.27
CA ALA A 142 -23.00 30.47 -23.67
C ALA A 142 -23.81 29.61 -24.65
N ARG A 143 -24.20 28.40 -24.22
CA ARG A 143 -25.05 27.51 -25.03
C ARG A 143 -26.47 28.06 -25.15
N LEU A 144 -27.08 28.45 -24.03
CA LEU A 144 -28.45 28.96 -24.00
C LEU A 144 -28.59 30.30 -24.75
N SER A 145 -27.54 31.11 -24.76
CA SER A 145 -27.52 32.36 -25.52
C SER A 145 -27.23 32.17 -27.01
N GLY A 146 -26.79 30.99 -27.48
CA GLY A 146 -26.36 30.79 -28.86
C GLY A 146 -24.97 31.36 -29.19
N ALA A 147 -24.23 31.85 -28.19
CA ALA A 147 -22.91 32.46 -28.35
C ALA A 147 -21.84 31.51 -28.92
N LEU A 148 -21.99 30.18 -28.71
CA LEU A 148 -21.05 29.17 -29.20
C LEU A 148 -20.78 29.31 -30.70
N ASN A 149 -21.84 29.42 -31.51
CA ASN A 149 -21.73 29.47 -32.97
C ASN A 149 -21.16 30.81 -33.46
N ILE A 150 -21.45 31.90 -32.74
CA ILE A 150 -20.92 33.24 -33.06
C ILE A 150 -19.41 33.23 -32.96
N THR A 151 -18.85 32.77 -31.83
CA THR A 151 -17.40 32.68 -31.65
C THR A 151 -16.76 31.74 -32.68
N VAL A 152 -17.37 30.59 -32.98
CA VAL A 152 -16.85 29.64 -33.98
C VAL A 152 -16.82 30.25 -35.38
N ASN A 153 -17.89 30.93 -35.81
CA ASN A 153 -17.95 31.57 -37.12
C ASN A 153 -16.93 32.70 -37.24
N LEU A 154 -16.75 33.47 -36.18
CA LEU A 154 -15.75 34.54 -36.13
C LEU A 154 -14.33 33.98 -36.31
N ILE A 155 -14.00 32.86 -35.64
CA ILE A 155 -12.72 32.16 -35.82
C ILE A 155 -12.56 31.69 -37.27
N LYS A 156 -13.58 31.05 -37.86
CA LYS A 156 -13.53 30.52 -39.24
C LYS A 156 -13.25 31.62 -40.27
N GLN A 157 -13.83 32.80 -40.09
CA GLN A 157 -13.68 33.94 -41.00
C GLN A 157 -12.33 34.68 -40.82
N ASN A 158 -11.71 34.59 -39.64
CA ASN A 158 -10.58 35.43 -39.25
C ASN A 158 -9.33 34.65 -38.82
N ILE A 159 -9.06 33.48 -39.41
CA ILE A 159 -7.93 32.60 -39.05
C ILE A 159 -6.57 33.33 -39.13
N GLN A 160 -6.43 34.31 -40.03
CA GLN A 160 -5.18 35.08 -40.19
C GLN A 160 -5.06 36.27 -39.21
N ASN A 161 -6.15 36.72 -38.58
CA ASN A 161 -6.15 37.86 -37.65
C ASN A 161 -5.81 37.41 -36.23
N THR A 162 -4.51 37.38 -35.91
CA THR A 162 -3.99 36.84 -34.65
C THR A 162 -4.45 37.61 -33.41
N LYS A 163 -4.73 38.93 -33.55
CA LYS A 163 -5.22 39.77 -32.45
C LYS A 163 -6.62 39.37 -32.02
N LEU A 164 -7.51 39.12 -32.99
CA LEU A 164 -8.88 38.68 -32.73
C LEU A 164 -8.95 37.21 -32.34
N LEU A 165 -8.09 36.38 -32.92
CA LEU A 165 -8.10 34.94 -32.72
C LEU A 165 -7.75 34.54 -31.28
N LEU A 166 -6.78 35.19 -30.64
CA LEU A 166 -6.35 34.88 -29.27
C LEU A 166 -7.52 34.88 -28.24
N PRO A 167 -8.27 35.98 -28.05
CA PRO A 167 -9.38 36.00 -27.10
C PRO A 167 -10.52 35.06 -27.51
N CYS A 168 -10.76 34.85 -28.80
CA CYS A 168 -11.76 33.87 -29.25
C CYS A 168 -11.39 32.44 -28.84
N LEU A 169 -10.11 32.06 -28.92
CA LEU A 169 -9.63 30.75 -28.48
C LEU A 169 -9.67 30.59 -26.95
N GLN A 170 -9.40 31.65 -26.19
CA GLN A 170 -9.56 31.65 -24.73
C GLN A 170 -11.02 31.41 -24.30
N VAL A 171 -11.96 32.05 -24.99
CA VAL A 171 -13.40 31.83 -24.81
C VAL A 171 -13.79 30.41 -25.22
N LEU A 172 -13.30 29.94 -26.38
CA LEU A 172 -13.56 28.57 -26.86
C LEU A 172 -13.07 27.51 -25.88
N ARG A 173 -11.90 27.70 -25.26
CA ARG A 173 -11.40 26.86 -24.17
C ARG A 173 -12.39 26.81 -23.00
N ALA A 174 -12.87 27.97 -22.56
CA ALA A 174 -13.84 28.06 -21.46
C ALA A 174 -15.22 27.48 -21.82
N TYR A 175 -15.62 27.50 -23.09
CA TYR A 175 -16.82 26.78 -23.55
C TYR A 175 -16.66 25.27 -23.48
N SER A 176 -15.46 24.78 -23.82
CA SER A 176 -15.15 23.36 -23.98
C SER A 176 -14.91 22.62 -22.68
N THR A 177 -14.79 23.32 -21.54
CA THR A 177 -14.76 22.68 -20.21
C THR A 177 -16.08 21.99 -19.88
N ASN A 178 -17.19 22.41 -20.49
CA ASN A 178 -18.47 21.70 -20.39
C ASN A 178 -18.54 20.59 -21.46
N SER A 179 -18.72 19.35 -21.03
CA SER A 179 -18.72 18.16 -21.90
C SER A 179 -19.74 18.23 -23.04
N VAL A 180 -20.95 18.70 -22.77
CA VAL A 180 -22.01 18.84 -23.79
C VAL A 180 -21.64 19.88 -24.84
N ASN A 181 -21.05 21.00 -24.42
CA ASN A 181 -20.56 22.02 -25.33
C ASN A 181 -19.41 21.50 -26.18
N ALA A 182 -18.45 20.78 -25.59
CA ALA A 182 -17.35 20.18 -26.33
C ALA A 182 -17.86 19.27 -27.45
N ILE A 183 -18.83 18.39 -27.16
CA ILE A 183 -19.46 17.51 -28.17
C ILE A 183 -20.13 18.33 -29.28
N SER A 184 -20.90 19.37 -28.91
CA SER A 184 -21.61 20.24 -29.86
C SER A 184 -20.63 20.99 -30.78
N LEU A 185 -19.59 21.59 -30.20
CA LEU A 185 -18.53 22.28 -30.96
C LEU A 185 -17.81 21.32 -31.91
N GLY A 186 -17.55 20.08 -31.48
CA GLY A 186 -16.99 19.05 -32.33
C GLY A 186 -17.87 18.71 -33.54
N LYS A 187 -19.20 18.63 -33.38
CA LYS A 187 -20.13 18.45 -34.50
C LYS A 187 -20.10 19.63 -35.50
N ASN A 188 -19.77 20.83 -35.04
CA ASN A 188 -19.68 22.05 -35.86
C ASN A 188 -18.31 22.22 -36.56
N GLY A 189 -17.47 21.19 -36.57
CA GLY A 189 -16.17 21.18 -37.27
C GLY A 189 -15.06 21.94 -36.53
N VAL A 190 -15.21 22.15 -35.22
CA VAL A 190 -14.22 22.91 -34.43
C VAL A 190 -12.93 22.10 -34.23
N VAL A 191 -12.99 20.77 -34.15
CA VAL A 191 -11.78 19.93 -33.97
C VAL A 191 -10.85 20.11 -35.18
N GLU A 192 -11.38 20.01 -36.39
CA GLU A 192 -10.65 20.19 -37.65
C GLU A 192 -10.13 21.63 -37.81
N LEU A 193 -10.93 22.61 -37.38
CA LEU A 193 -10.52 24.02 -37.35
C LEU A 193 -9.34 24.24 -36.39
N MET A 194 -9.37 23.62 -35.20
CA MET A 194 -8.27 23.70 -34.25
C MET A 194 -6.99 23.08 -34.82
N PHE A 195 -7.09 21.92 -35.48
CA PHE A 195 -5.95 21.31 -36.18
C PHE A 195 -5.37 22.21 -37.28
N LYS A 196 -6.20 22.93 -38.04
CA LYS A 196 -5.72 23.94 -39.01
C LYS A 196 -4.96 25.10 -38.35
N ILE A 197 -5.35 25.50 -37.14
CA ILE A 197 -4.70 26.58 -36.39
C ILE A 197 -3.37 26.13 -35.78
N VAL A 198 -3.29 24.90 -35.26
CA VAL A 198 -2.07 24.38 -34.60
C VAL A 198 -1.06 23.73 -35.55
N ALA A 199 -1.49 23.32 -36.75
CA ALA A 199 -0.64 22.60 -37.70
C ALA A 199 0.57 23.39 -38.24
N PRO A 200 0.49 24.71 -38.48
CA PRO A 200 1.67 25.45 -38.95
C PRO A 200 2.72 25.60 -37.84
N TYR A 201 3.91 25.02 -38.02
CA TYR A 201 5.05 25.31 -37.15
C TYR A 201 5.44 26.80 -37.28
N SER A 202 5.39 27.54 -36.17
CA SER A 202 5.73 28.97 -36.16
C SER A 202 6.28 29.41 -34.80
N LYS A 203 7.45 30.05 -34.81
CA LYS A 203 8.00 30.78 -33.64
C LYS A 203 7.36 32.16 -33.45
N LYS A 204 6.48 32.59 -34.37
CA LYS A 204 5.65 33.81 -34.25
C LYS A 204 4.33 33.44 -33.58
N ASN A 205 3.84 34.28 -32.67
CA ASN A 205 2.57 34.11 -31.94
C ASN A 205 2.49 32.83 -31.06
N THR A 206 3.56 32.50 -30.35
CA THR A 206 3.63 31.31 -29.49
C THR A 206 2.59 31.30 -28.37
N SER A 207 2.19 32.47 -27.86
CA SER A 207 1.08 32.60 -26.90
C SER A 207 -0.25 32.13 -27.47
N LEU A 208 -0.53 32.45 -28.74
CA LEU A 208 -1.73 32.01 -29.45
C LEU A 208 -1.73 30.51 -29.67
N LEU A 209 -0.59 29.94 -30.09
CA LEU A 209 -0.45 28.49 -30.25
C LEU A 209 -0.68 27.74 -28.94
N LYS A 210 -0.12 28.24 -27.82
CA LYS A 210 -0.32 27.66 -26.50
C LYS A 210 -1.81 27.65 -26.12
N VAL A 211 -2.51 28.77 -26.29
CA VAL A 211 -3.95 28.86 -26.01
C VAL A 211 -4.76 27.96 -26.94
N ALA A 212 -4.36 27.85 -28.21
CA ALA A 212 -5.01 26.96 -29.16
C ALA A 212 -4.88 25.49 -28.71
N LEU A 213 -3.70 25.05 -28.27
CA LEU A 213 -3.50 23.71 -27.74
C LEU A 213 -4.28 23.46 -26.44
N ASP A 214 -4.37 24.44 -25.55
CA ASP A 214 -5.22 24.32 -24.35
C ASP A 214 -6.70 24.13 -24.72
N ALA A 215 -7.20 24.89 -25.71
CA ALA A 215 -8.57 24.80 -26.19
C ALA A 215 -8.84 23.44 -26.87
N LEU A 216 -7.91 22.99 -27.71
CA LEU A 216 -7.96 21.67 -28.34
C LEU A 216 -7.94 20.56 -27.28
N GLY A 217 -7.06 20.64 -26.28
CA GLY A 217 -7.00 19.71 -25.16
C GLY A 217 -8.33 19.60 -24.43
N ALA A 218 -8.98 20.73 -24.11
CA ALA A 218 -10.30 20.75 -23.50
C ALA A 218 -11.37 20.08 -24.38
N LEU A 219 -11.37 20.34 -25.69
CA LEU A 219 -12.28 19.69 -26.64
C LEU A 219 -12.09 18.17 -26.71
N LEU A 220 -10.83 17.71 -26.67
CA LEU A 220 -10.45 16.31 -26.79
C LEU A 220 -10.72 15.50 -25.52
N LYS A 221 -11.04 16.12 -24.38
CA LYS A 221 -11.53 15.39 -23.19
C LYS A 221 -12.80 14.57 -23.50
N SER A 222 -13.60 15.02 -24.47
CA SER A 222 -14.77 14.28 -24.96
C SER A 222 -14.34 13.10 -25.82
N LYS A 223 -14.74 11.87 -25.44
CA LYS A 223 -14.50 10.62 -26.21
C LYS A 223 -14.95 10.75 -27.68
N THR A 224 -16.08 11.42 -27.94
CA THR A 224 -16.60 11.63 -29.31
C THR A 224 -15.74 12.58 -30.15
N ASN A 225 -15.03 13.52 -29.54
CA ASN A 225 -14.12 14.43 -30.23
C ASN A 225 -12.73 13.82 -30.40
N ALA A 226 -12.26 13.05 -29.41
CA ALA A 226 -11.09 12.20 -29.56
C ALA A 226 -11.26 11.27 -30.77
N ARG A 227 -12.42 10.62 -30.91
CA ARG A 227 -12.75 9.80 -32.09
C ARG A 227 -12.68 10.60 -33.40
N ARG A 228 -13.26 11.80 -33.46
CA ARG A 228 -13.16 12.69 -34.64
C ARG A 228 -11.69 13.01 -34.99
N ALA A 229 -10.86 13.27 -33.99
CA ALA A 229 -9.44 13.54 -34.21
C ALA A 229 -8.69 12.33 -34.79
N VAL A 230 -9.02 11.12 -34.32
CA VAL A 230 -8.50 9.86 -34.86
C VAL A 230 -8.95 9.65 -36.30
N ASP A 231 -10.26 9.74 -36.55
CA ASP A 231 -10.85 9.52 -37.88
C ASP A 231 -10.38 10.56 -38.91
N GLY A 232 -10.04 11.77 -38.46
CA GLY A 232 -9.43 12.82 -39.26
C GLY A 232 -7.92 12.67 -39.53
N GLY A 233 -7.29 11.59 -39.05
CA GLY A 233 -5.86 11.33 -39.28
C GLY A 233 -4.92 12.30 -38.57
N HIS A 234 -5.35 12.91 -37.46
CA HIS A 234 -4.57 13.97 -36.80
C HIS A 234 -3.51 13.47 -35.80
N VAL A 235 -3.53 12.19 -35.41
CA VAL A 235 -2.56 11.63 -34.45
C VAL A 235 -1.12 11.67 -34.98
N PRO A 236 -0.81 11.19 -36.21
CA PRO A 236 0.55 11.31 -36.76
C PRO A 236 1.00 12.78 -36.91
N VAL A 237 0.08 13.67 -37.30
CA VAL A 237 0.36 15.11 -37.46
C VAL A 237 0.76 15.74 -36.12
N MET A 238 0.07 15.39 -35.03
CA MET A 238 0.43 15.87 -33.70
C MET A 238 1.79 15.40 -33.22
N LEU A 239 2.13 14.13 -33.48
CA LEU A 239 3.43 13.56 -33.13
C LEU A 239 4.56 14.26 -33.91
N ALA A 240 4.37 14.50 -35.21
CA ALA A 240 5.31 15.25 -36.04
C ALA A 240 5.53 16.67 -35.51
N LEU A 241 4.45 17.40 -35.19
CA LEU A 241 4.56 18.76 -34.64
C LEU A 241 5.22 18.79 -33.26
N TYR A 242 4.88 17.84 -32.39
CA TYR A 242 5.55 17.69 -31.10
C TYR A 242 7.07 17.51 -31.28
N LEU A 243 7.49 16.65 -32.22
CA LEU A 243 8.90 16.44 -32.55
C LEU A 243 9.56 17.69 -33.12
N ASP A 244 8.89 18.42 -34.02
CA ASP A 244 9.40 19.68 -34.57
C ASP A 244 9.65 20.70 -33.47
N TRP A 245 8.70 20.84 -32.52
CA TRP A 245 8.89 21.70 -31.35
C TRP A 245 10.00 21.20 -30.43
N HIS A 246 10.11 19.90 -30.20
CA HIS A 246 11.16 19.31 -29.37
C HIS A 246 12.56 19.57 -29.93
N ARG A 247 12.78 19.30 -31.22
CA ARG A 247 14.08 19.49 -31.90
C ARG A 247 14.51 20.95 -31.96
N ASN A 248 13.55 21.87 -32.02
CA ASN A 248 13.82 23.31 -32.18
C ASN A 248 13.78 24.12 -30.88
N ASP A 249 13.41 23.52 -29.74
CA ASP A 249 13.34 24.16 -28.42
C ASP A 249 14.52 23.78 -27.51
N THR A 250 15.74 24.00 -28.03
CA THR A 250 16.99 23.68 -27.33
C THR A 250 17.23 24.48 -26.04
N ARG A 251 16.49 25.59 -25.85
CA ARG A 251 16.54 26.42 -24.63
C ARG A 251 15.30 26.25 -23.74
N HIS A 252 14.43 25.29 -24.06
CA HIS A 252 13.22 24.95 -23.30
C HIS A 252 12.25 26.14 -23.07
N ARG A 253 12.29 27.16 -23.94
CA ARG A 253 11.45 28.36 -23.85
C ARG A 253 10.00 28.09 -24.25
N TYR A 254 9.75 26.96 -24.90
CA TYR A 254 8.46 26.57 -25.45
C TYR A 254 7.95 25.26 -24.85
N MET A 255 8.43 24.90 -23.65
CA MET A 255 8.01 23.73 -22.89
C MET A 255 6.47 23.61 -22.78
N LEU A 256 5.76 24.72 -22.53
CA LEU A 256 4.30 24.71 -22.42
C LEU A 256 3.58 24.32 -23.72
N ILE A 257 4.17 24.62 -24.88
CA ILE A 257 3.63 24.20 -26.18
C ILE A 257 3.83 22.70 -26.36
N ARG A 258 5.04 22.19 -26.06
CA ARG A 258 5.33 20.75 -26.04
C ARG A 258 4.35 19.99 -25.12
N LYS A 259 4.13 20.52 -23.90
CA LYS A 259 3.14 19.97 -22.96
C LYS A 259 1.72 19.99 -23.53
N GLY A 260 1.33 21.06 -24.22
CA GLY A 260 0.02 21.17 -24.86
C GLY A 260 -0.24 20.06 -25.89
N PHE A 261 0.76 19.71 -26.71
CA PHE A 261 0.66 18.56 -27.63
C PHE A 261 0.50 17.24 -26.88
N LEU A 262 1.31 17.00 -25.84
CA LEU A 262 1.20 15.79 -25.02
C LEU A 262 -0.15 15.68 -24.33
N VAL A 263 -0.71 16.77 -23.79
CA VAL A 263 -2.06 16.77 -23.18
C VAL A 263 -3.14 16.39 -24.20
N CYS A 264 -3.03 16.89 -25.43
CA CYS A 264 -3.95 16.51 -26.49
C CYS A 264 -3.81 15.02 -26.86
N LEU A 265 -2.58 14.50 -26.98
CA LEU A 265 -2.32 13.07 -27.23
C LEU A 265 -2.89 12.21 -26.09
N ARG A 266 -2.63 12.59 -24.83
CA ARG A 266 -3.17 11.92 -23.64
C ARG A 266 -4.68 11.77 -23.72
N ASN A 267 -5.38 12.85 -24.03
CA ASN A 267 -6.85 12.82 -24.13
C ASN A 267 -7.33 11.95 -25.30
N ILE A 268 -6.61 11.93 -26.44
CA ILE A 268 -6.92 11.03 -27.56
C ILE A 268 -6.72 9.56 -27.16
N THR A 269 -5.64 9.25 -26.45
CA THR A 269 -5.32 7.87 -26.01
C THR A 269 -6.23 7.34 -24.92
N ASN A 270 -7.18 8.14 -24.41
CA ASN A 270 -8.23 7.64 -23.50
C ASN A 270 -9.20 6.66 -24.19
N ILE A 271 -9.29 6.67 -25.52
CA ILE A 271 -10.12 5.71 -26.27
C ILE A 271 -9.26 4.63 -26.96
N LYS A 272 -9.77 3.39 -27.06
CA LYS A 272 -9.08 2.24 -27.72
C LYS A 272 -8.56 2.57 -29.11
N LEU A 273 -9.37 3.25 -29.92
CA LEU A 273 -9.02 3.66 -31.28
C LEU A 273 -7.91 4.72 -31.31
N GLY A 274 -7.84 5.58 -30.30
CA GLY A 274 -6.78 6.58 -30.16
C GLY A 274 -5.45 5.95 -29.75
N ARG A 275 -5.46 4.96 -28.86
CA ARG A 275 -4.26 4.16 -28.53
C ARG A 275 -3.74 3.43 -29.76
N LYS A 276 -4.61 2.76 -30.51
CA LYS A 276 -4.24 2.09 -31.76
C LYS A 276 -3.60 3.05 -32.76
N ALA A 277 -4.25 4.20 -33.03
CA ALA A 277 -3.70 5.20 -33.94
C ALA A 277 -2.37 5.81 -33.46
N PHE A 278 -2.17 5.95 -32.15
CA PHE A 278 -0.91 6.40 -31.56
C PHE A 278 0.22 5.37 -31.77
N ILE A 279 -0.05 4.08 -31.56
CA ILE A 279 0.91 3.00 -31.76
C ILE A 279 1.28 2.87 -33.24
N GLU A 280 0.27 2.87 -34.14
CA GLU A 280 0.48 2.81 -35.60
C GLU A 280 1.30 4.00 -36.13
N ALA A 281 1.23 5.15 -35.46
CA ALA A 281 2.00 6.34 -35.78
C ALA A 281 3.40 6.37 -35.12
N ASP A 282 3.89 5.23 -34.62
CA ASP A 282 5.18 5.09 -33.94
C ASP A 282 5.32 5.97 -32.69
N GLY A 283 4.18 6.28 -32.05
CA GLY A 283 4.11 7.19 -30.91
C GLY A 283 4.92 6.72 -29.70
N MET A 284 5.01 5.40 -29.46
CA MET A 284 5.79 4.83 -28.36
C MET A 284 7.27 5.21 -28.47
N ARG A 285 7.89 4.97 -29.65
CA ARG A 285 9.30 5.28 -29.89
C ARG A 285 9.57 6.78 -29.89
N ILE A 286 8.67 7.57 -30.48
CA ILE A 286 8.77 9.04 -30.51
C ILE A 286 8.78 9.62 -29.09
N LEU A 287 7.82 9.22 -28.26
CA LEU A 287 7.72 9.71 -26.89
C LEU A 287 8.86 9.19 -26.01
N TYR A 288 9.28 7.94 -26.19
CA TYR A 288 10.42 7.36 -25.47
C TYR A 288 11.69 8.17 -25.73
N ASN A 289 12.11 8.31 -27.00
CA ASN A 289 13.34 9.03 -27.37
C ASN A 289 13.33 10.49 -26.88
N SER A 290 12.22 11.19 -27.08
CA SER A 290 12.13 12.60 -26.64
C SER A 290 12.13 12.76 -25.12
N SER A 291 11.61 11.76 -24.40
CA SER A 291 11.59 11.77 -22.94
C SER A 291 12.96 11.41 -22.38
N THR A 292 13.68 10.44 -22.97
CA THR A 292 15.04 10.09 -22.56
C THR A 292 16.01 11.27 -22.70
N GLU A 293 15.86 12.07 -23.75
CA GLU A 293 16.61 13.33 -23.91
C GLU A 293 16.28 14.38 -22.82
N CYS A 294 15.07 14.35 -22.25
CA CYS A 294 14.65 15.29 -21.20
C CYS A 294 15.00 14.82 -19.77
N LEU A 295 15.27 13.53 -19.55
CA LEU A 295 15.49 12.95 -18.21
C LEU A 295 16.53 13.69 -17.34
N PRO A 296 17.66 14.19 -17.88
CA PRO A 296 18.65 14.89 -17.07
C PRO A 296 18.20 16.26 -16.53
N VAL A 297 17.10 16.82 -17.04
CA VAL A 297 16.67 18.21 -16.78
C VAL A 297 15.36 18.23 -15.98
N ARG A 298 15.44 18.42 -14.65
CA ARG A 298 14.27 18.40 -13.74
C ARG A 298 13.14 19.36 -14.13
N THR A 299 13.46 20.53 -14.71
CA THR A 299 12.42 21.48 -15.15
C THR A 299 11.54 20.92 -16.28
N LEU A 300 11.95 19.83 -16.94
CA LEU A 300 11.21 19.14 -17.99
C LEU A 300 10.39 17.93 -17.49
N ASP A 301 10.42 17.63 -16.19
CA ASP A 301 9.66 16.52 -15.60
C ASP A 301 8.18 16.50 -16.00
N PRO A 302 7.45 17.63 -16.11
CA PRO A 302 6.06 17.61 -16.57
C PRO A 302 5.87 17.03 -17.97
N LEU A 303 6.86 17.14 -18.86
CA LEU A 303 6.83 16.53 -20.20
C LEU A 303 7.06 15.02 -20.12
N VAL A 304 8.07 14.61 -19.34
CA VAL A 304 8.42 13.20 -19.14
C VAL A 304 7.27 12.45 -18.47
N ASN A 305 6.68 13.03 -17.43
CA ASN A 305 5.53 12.46 -16.73
C ASN A 305 4.36 12.26 -17.69
N THR A 306 3.91 13.32 -18.39
CA THR A 306 2.80 13.21 -19.35
C THR A 306 3.09 12.17 -20.44
N SER A 307 4.33 12.11 -20.96
CA SER A 307 4.73 11.13 -21.97
C SER A 307 4.70 9.70 -21.43
N SER A 308 5.19 9.47 -20.21
CA SER A 308 5.16 8.15 -19.58
C SER A 308 3.73 7.66 -19.31
N LEU A 309 2.79 8.54 -18.92
CA LEU A 309 1.39 8.18 -18.78
C LEU A 309 0.79 7.74 -20.12
N ILE A 310 1.08 8.45 -21.20
CA ILE A 310 0.62 8.08 -22.56
C ILE A 310 1.19 6.72 -22.95
N MET A 311 2.50 6.54 -22.80
CA MET A 311 3.18 5.30 -23.18
C MET A 311 2.68 4.10 -22.36
N ARG A 312 2.50 4.24 -21.05
CA ARG A 312 1.92 3.20 -20.20
C ARG A 312 0.49 2.85 -20.60
N LYS A 313 -0.35 3.87 -20.85
CA LYS A 313 -1.73 3.70 -21.31
C LYS A 313 -1.80 2.98 -22.66
N CYS A 314 -0.82 3.18 -23.53
CA CYS A 314 -0.71 2.53 -24.84
C CYS A 314 0.13 1.26 -24.82
N PHE A 315 0.68 0.87 -23.67
CA PHE A 315 1.47 -0.35 -23.56
C PHE A 315 0.54 -1.57 -23.67
N PRO A 316 0.90 -2.62 -24.44
CA PRO A 316 0.06 -3.81 -24.56
C PRO A 316 -0.17 -4.49 -23.21
N LYS A 317 -1.44 -4.75 -22.86
CA LYS A 317 -1.78 -5.56 -21.69
C LYS A 317 -1.39 -7.02 -21.97
N ASN A 318 -0.59 -7.61 -21.09
CA ASN A 318 -0.12 -9.00 -21.21
C ASN A 318 -0.75 -9.90 -20.14
N ARG A 319 -0.77 -11.21 -20.41
CA ARG A 319 -1.03 -12.24 -19.39
C ARG A 319 0.25 -12.62 -18.68
N LEU A 320 0.12 -13.15 -17.47
CA LEU A 320 1.26 -13.77 -16.81
C LEU A 320 1.77 -14.96 -17.64
N PRO A 321 3.09 -15.25 -17.64
CA PRO A 321 3.68 -16.35 -18.41
C PRO A 321 3.44 -17.73 -17.76
N LEU A 322 2.19 -17.98 -17.35
CA LEU A 322 1.73 -19.19 -16.66
C LEU A 322 0.66 -19.91 -17.50
N PRO A 323 0.60 -21.25 -17.41
CA PRO A 323 -0.49 -22.02 -18.04
C PRO A 323 -1.85 -21.76 -17.37
N THR A 324 -1.85 -21.47 -16.07
CA THR A 324 -3.03 -21.16 -15.25
C THR A 324 -2.64 -20.22 -14.11
N ILE A 325 -3.59 -19.40 -13.65
CA ILE A 325 -3.46 -18.55 -12.46
C ILE A 325 -3.63 -19.33 -11.15
N LYS A 326 -4.13 -20.57 -11.20
CA LYS A 326 -4.25 -21.45 -10.02
C LYS A 326 -2.88 -21.89 -9.54
N SER A 327 -2.77 -22.23 -8.26
CA SER A 327 -1.54 -22.73 -7.68
C SER A 327 -0.99 -23.92 -8.46
N ALA A 328 0.34 -24.03 -8.57
CA ALA A 328 1.01 -25.20 -9.17
C ALA A 328 0.73 -26.49 -8.37
N PHE A 329 0.31 -26.37 -7.11
CA PHE A 329 -0.05 -27.48 -6.26
C PHE A 329 -1.55 -27.46 -5.93
N HIS A 330 -2.14 -28.64 -5.88
CA HIS A 330 -3.56 -28.83 -5.55
C HIS A 330 -3.68 -29.81 -4.38
N TYR A 331 -4.53 -29.49 -3.41
CA TYR A 331 -4.83 -30.38 -2.30
C TYR A 331 -6.30 -30.78 -2.34
N GLN A 332 -6.59 -32.08 -2.40
CA GLN A 332 -7.98 -32.55 -2.46
C GLN A 332 -8.67 -32.41 -1.10
N LEU A 333 -9.70 -31.57 -1.03
CA LEU A 333 -10.46 -31.37 0.21
C LEU A 333 -11.36 -32.56 0.55
N PRO A 334 -11.59 -32.84 1.86
CA PRO A 334 -12.54 -33.87 2.32
C PRO A 334 -13.97 -33.62 1.82
N HIS A 335 -14.41 -32.35 1.87
CA HIS A 335 -15.60 -31.86 1.18
C HIS A 335 -15.34 -30.44 0.68
N VAL A 336 -15.99 -30.07 -0.42
CA VAL A 336 -15.88 -28.71 -0.98
C VAL A 336 -16.99 -27.86 -0.36
N PRO A 337 -16.69 -26.65 0.15
CA PRO A 337 -17.72 -25.72 0.63
C PRO A 337 -18.82 -25.49 -0.42
N ALA A 338 -20.06 -25.25 0.05
CA ALA A 338 -21.20 -25.07 -0.85
C ALA A 338 -21.16 -23.74 -1.64
N ALA A 339 -20.46 -22.74 -1.12
CA ALA A 339 -20.33 -21.40 -1.70
C ALA A 339 -18.93 -20.82 -1.40
N GLY A 340 -18.64 -19.67 -2.00
CA GLY A 340 -17.41 -18.89 -1.79
C GLY A 340 -16.28 -19.17 -2.79
N PRO A 341 -15.12 -18.48 -2.65
CA PRO A 341 -14.05 -18.47 -3.63
C PRO A 341 -13.51 -19.88 -3.95
N VAL A 342 -13.39 -20.73 -2.93
CA VAL A 342 -12.92 -22.10 -3.07
C VAL A 342 -13.91 -22.94 -3.88
N ALA A 343 -15.21 -22.84 -3.59
CA ALA A 343 -16.25 -23.55 -4.35
C ALA A 343 -16.26 -23.14 -5.83
N GLN A 344 -16.07 -21.85 -6.10
CA GLN A 344 -15.94 -21.32 -7.46
C GLN A 344 -14.70 -21.88 -8.16
N LEU A 345 -13.56 -21.94 -7.46
CA LEU A 345 -12.31 -22.47 -8.02
C LEU A 345 -12.41 -23.96 -8.38
N TYR A 346 -13.09 -24.75 -7.53
CA TYR A 346 -13.31 -26.19 -7.72
C TYR A 346 -14.34 -26.51 -8.83
N SER A 347 -15.28 -25.61 -9.09
CA SER A 347 -16.30 -25.79 -10.13
C SER A 347 -15.85 -25.35 -11.53
N GLN A 348 -14.72 -24.67 -11.64
CA GLN A 348 -14.17 -24.23 -12.93
C GLN A 348 -13.58 -25.38 -13.75
N PRO A 349 -13.85 -25.46 -15.06
CA PRO A 349 -13.24 -26.47 -15.94
C PRO A 349 -11.72 -26.31 -16.01
N PRO A 350 -10.95 -27.41 -16.18
CA PRO A 350 -9.51 -27.33 -16.43
C PRO A 350 -9.22 -26.48 -17.68
N GLY A 351 -8.37 -25.45 -17.55
CA GLY A 351 -7.85 -24.67 -18.69
C GLY A 351 -8.60 -23.38 -19.03
N VAL A 352 -9.55 -22.92 -18.21
CA VAL A 352 -10.33 -21.67 -18.44
C VAL A 352 -9.90 -20.58 -17.46
N ASP A 353 -8.63 -20.17 -17.48
CA ASP A 353 -8.08 -19.43 -16.32
C ASP A 353 -7.68 -17.96 -16.56
N ASP A 354 -7.62 -17.46 -17.79
CA ASP A 354 -7.21 -16.06 -17.97
C ASP A 354 -7.63 -15.43 -19.30
N VAL A 355 -8.92 -15.45 -19.66
CA VAL A 355 -9.35 -14.70 -20.86
C VAL A 355 -9.27 -13.21 -20.55
N VAL A 356 -8.28 -12.51 -21.12
CA VAL A 356 -8.24 -11.03 -21.07
C VAL A 356 -9.55 -10.52 -21.62
N ASP A 357 -10.30 -9.77 -20.80
CA ASP A 357 -11.54 -9.16 -21.25
C ASP A 357 -11.22 -8.05 -22.27
N GLU A 358 -11.18 -8.41 -23.55
CA GLU A 358 -10.95 -7.50 -24.68
C GLU A 358 -12.02 -6.40 -24.80
N SER A 359 -13.14 -6.54 -24.08
CA SER A 359 -14.27 -5.61 -24.14
C SER A 359 -14.03 -4.32 -23.34
N ASP A 360 -13.01 -4.26 -22.49
CA ASP A 360 -13.11 -3.46 -21.27
C ASP A 360 -12.03 -2.39 -21.05
N ASP A 361 -11.84 -1.50 -22.03
CA ASP A 361 -11.05 -0.27 -21.79
C ASP A 361 -11.90 1.01 -21.94
N ASN A 362 -13.22 0.95 -21.74
CA ASN A 362 -14.07 2.12 -21.99
C ASN A 362 -15.26 2.35 -21.05
N GLU A 363 -15.51 1.49 -20.05
CA GLU A 363 -16.62 1.66 -19.11
C GLU A 363 -16.18 1.52 -17.64
N GLU A 364 -15.31 2.40 -17.16
CA GLU A 364 -15.25 2.69 -15.72
C GLU A 364 -15.64 4.15 -15.49
N THR A 365 -16.84 4.30 -14.92
CA THR A 365 -17.34 5.53 -14.31
C THR A 365 -16.60 5.80 -13.02
N GLU A 366 -16.24 7.06 -12.79
CA GLU A 366 -15.67 7.64 -11.57
C GLU A 366 -16.40 7.14 -10.30
N ALA A 367 -15.90 6.05 -9.72
CA ALA A 367 -16.26 5.55 -8.40
C ALA A 367 -15.26 4.49 -7.95
N ASP A 368 -13.97 4.83 -7.92
CA ASP A 368 -13.03 4.09 -7.07
C ASP A 368 -13.32 4.52 -5.62
N THR A 369 -14.23 3.80 -4.98
CA THR A 369 -14.12 3.60 -3.54
C THR A 369 -13.02 2.57 -3.34
N ASP A 370 -11.84 3.09 -3.06
CA ASP A 370 -10.64 2.45 -2.53
C ASP A 370 -10.98 1.65 -1.25
N SER A 371 -11.54 0.45 -1.46
CA SER A 371 -11.85 -0.51 -0.40
C SER A 371 -11.46 -1.92 -0.85
N GLU A 372 -10.17 -2.20 -0.91
CA GLU A 372 -9.60 -3.51 -1.18
C GLU A 372 -8.29 -3.80 -0.43
N ASN A 373 -8.44 -4.50 0.69
CA ASN A 373 -8.03 -5.90 0.79
C ASN A 373 -8.57 -6.50 2.10
N GLU A 374 -9.89 -6.58 2.19
CA GLU A 374 -10.58 -7.73 2.76
C GLU A 374 -11.67 -8.08 1.76
N GLU A 375 -11.61 -9.30 1.23
CA GLU A 375 -12.65 -9.84 0.37
C GLU A 375 -13.92 -10.00 1.21
N ASP A 376 -14.70 -8.92 1.31
CA ASP A 376 -16.09 -8.97 1.76
C ASP A 376 -16.89 -9.64 0.65
N GLU A 377 -17.26 -10.90 0.86
CA GLU A 377 -18.37 -11.50 0.13
C GLU A 377 -19.61 -10.61 0.35
N LYS A 378 -20.00 -9.85 -0.68
CA LYS A 378 -21.30 -9.18 -0.72
C LYS A 378 -22.39 -10.25 -0.76
N ASP A 379 -22.83 -10.67 0.43
CA ASP A 379 -24.02 -11.48 0.59
C ASP A 379 -25.25 -10.62 0.23
N HIS A 380 -25.86 -10.92 -0.90
CA HIS A 380 -27.06 -10.25 -1.36
C HIS A 380 -28.27 -10.77 -0.57
N GLY A 381 -28.66 -10.03 0.47
CA GLY A 381 -30.06 -9.82 0.81
C GLY A 381 -30.56 -10.42 2.13
N THR A 382 -30.30 -9.73 3.24
CA THR A 382 -31.25 -9.59 4.36
C THR A 382 -31.14 -8.18 4.96
N ALA A 383 -32.28 -7.63 5.36
CA ALA A 383 -32.44 -6.25 5.80
C ALA A 383 -31.81 -5.98 7.18
N ASN A 384 -31.13 -4.83 7.35
CA ASN A 384 -30.69 -4.24 8.63
C ASN A 384 -29.94 -5.16 9.61
N ASP A 385 -28.89 -5.83 9.14
CA ASP A 385 -28.09 -6.78 9.95
C ASP A 385 -26.70 -6.26 10.34
N ASP A 386 -26.50 -4.95 10.44
CA ASP A 386 -25.19 -4.34 10.66
C ASP A 386 -24.76 -4.32 12.14
N ILE A 387 -23.56 -4.89 12.43
CA ILE A 387 -22.96 -4.93 13.77
C ILE A 387 -22.53 -3.55 14.26
N GLU A 388 -22.23 -2.63 13.34
CA GLU A 388 -21.79 -1.27 13.67
C GLU A 388 -22.95 -0.40 14.17
N THR A 389 -24.19 -0.85 13.98
CA THR A 389 -25.43 -0.14 14.36
C THR A 389 -26.30 -0.88 15.39
N ASP A 390 -26.11 -2.20 15.59
CA ASP A 390 -26.83 -2.98 16.60
C ASP A 390 -25.99 -3.23 17.87
N LEU A 391 -26.22 -2.43 18.91
CA LEU A 391 -25.59 -2.58 20.24
C LEU A 391 -25.76 -3.99 20.84
N ASN A 392 -26.85 -4.71 20.51
CA ASN A 392 -27.06 -6.07 21.04
C ASN A 392 -26.09 -7.08 20.44
N LYS A 393 -25.54 -6.82 19.24
CA LYS A 393 -24.52 -7.67 18.58
C LYS A 393 -23.10 -7.39 19.06
N LEU A 394 -22.85 -6.21 19.62
CA LEU A 394 -21.58 -5.83 20.26
C LEU A 394 -21.47 -6.34 21.70
N HIS A 395 -22.57 -6.71 22.34
CA HIS A 395 -22.53 -7.30 23.67
C HIS A 395 -22.07 -8.77 23.65
N PRO A 396 -21.32 -9.22 24.67
CA PRO A 396 -20.95 -10.62 24.79
C PRO A 396 -22.20 -11.52 24.81
N LYS A 397 -22.24 -12.54 23.93
CA LYS A 397 -23.35 -13.49 23.89
C LYS A 397 -23.28 -14.38 25.15
N LYS A 398 -24.37 -14.42 25.92
CA LYS A 398 -24.44 -15.22 27.17
C LYS A 398 -24.70 -16.71 26.93
N SER A 399 -25.02 -17.13 25.71
CA SER A 399 -25.29 -18.53 25.38
C SER A 399 -24.10 -19.16 24.63
N PRO A 400 -23.44 -20.19 25.20
CA PRO A 400 -22.38 -20.91 24.51
C PRO A 400 -22.96 -21.61 23.27
N SER A 401 -22.23 -21.57 22.15
CA SER A 401 -22.67 -22.18 20.90
C SER A 401 -22.63 -23.71 20.89
N ARG A 402 -21.97 -24.34 21.89
CA ARG A 402 -21.84 -25.80 22.04
C ARG A 402 -22.18 -26.25 23.45
N LEU A 403 -22.71 -27.46 23.56
CA LEU A 403 -23.07 -28.07 24.83
C LEU A 403 -21.82 -28.48 25.62
N PHE A 404 -21.91 -28.43 26.96
CA PHE A 404 -20.78 -28.77 27.82
C PHE A 404 -20.32 -30.23 27.65
N GLU A 405 -21.26 -31.16 27.40
CA GLU A 405 -20.96 -32.57 27.16
C GLU A 405 -20.01 -32.78 25.97
N GLU A 406 -20.18 -32.00 24.89
CA GLU A 406 -19.31 -32.05 23.70
C GLU A 406 -17.92 -31.49 24.00
N LEU A 407 -17.83 -30.55 24.95
CA LEU A 407 -16.58 -29.89 25.32
C LEU A 407 -15.78 -30.65 26.38
N ARG A 408 -16.35 -31.65 27.07
CA ARG A 408 -15.63 -32.43 28.08
C ARG A 408 -14.38 -33.12 27.55
N VAL A 409 -14.34 -33.45 26.26
CA VAL A 409 -13.16 -34.05 25.63
C VAL A 409 -11.90 -33.19 25.75
N TYR A 410 -12.05 -31.87 25.95
CA TYR A 410 -10.93 -30.93 26.12
C TYR A 410 -10.38 -30.88 27.54
N GLU A 411 -11.06 -31.48 28.54
CA GLU A 411 -10.57 -31.57 29.92
C GLU A 411 -9.16 -32.17 29.99
N ARG A 412 -8.86 -33.13 29.11
CA ARG A 412 -7.53 -33.77 29.01
C ARG A 412 -6.38 -32.79 28.77
N PHE A 413 -6.64 -31.61 28.21
CA PHE A 413 -5.62 -30.60 27.96
C PHE A 413 -5.34 -29.73 29.20
N PHE A 414 -6.04 -29.93 30.32
CA PHE A 414 -5.95 -29.08 31.52
C PHE A 414 -5.64 -29.88 32.79
N LEU A 415 -4.70 -30.82 32.72
CA LEU A 415 -4.29 -31.62 33.88
C LEU A 415 -3.81 -30.77 35.06
N GLU A 416 -3.25 -29.58 34.79
CA GLU A 416 -2.83 -28.62 35.79
C GLU A 416 -3.99 -28.01 36.62
N LEU A 417 -5.23 -28.20 36.18
CA LEU A 417 -6.42 -27.77 36.93
C LEU A 417 -7.01 -28.89 37.79
N SER A 418 -6.53 -30.14 37.64
CA SER A 418 -7.02 -31.31 38.36
C SER A 418 -6.50 -31.37 39.81
N GLU A 419 -7.32 -31.93 40.71
CA GLU A 419 -6.94 -32.18 42.11
C GLU A 419 -5.87 -33.28 42.24
N ASP A 420 -5.85 -34.24 41.29
CA ASP A 420 -4.94 -35.40 41.26
C ASP A 420 -3.72 -35.18 40.34
N PHE A 421 -3.37 -33.92 40.05
CA PHE A 421 -2.26 -33.51 39.18
C PHE A 421 -0.97 -34.31 39.43
N GLN A 422 -0.66 -34.63 40.69
CA GLN A 422 0.56 -35.33 41.08
C GLN A 422 0.57 -36.84 40.79
N VAL A 423 -0.59 -37.50 40.78
CA VAL A 423 -0.69 -38.92 40.40
C VAL A 423 -0.45 -39.04 38.90
N SER A 424 -1.04 -38.13 38.12
CA SER A 424 -0.91 -38.07 36.66
C SER A 424 0.50 -37.68 36.21
N ALA A 425 1.13 -36.68 36.86
CA ALA A 425 2.50 -36.25 36.57
C ALA A 425 3.55 -37.32 36.95
N ARG A 426 3.32 -38.10 38.01
CA ARG A 426 4.20 -39.24 38.34
C ARG A 426 4.03 -40.37 37.34
N THR A 427 2.81 -40.73 36.93
CA THR A 427 2.62 -41.77 35.91
C THR A 427 3.21 -41.41 34.54
N SER A 428 3.17 -40.13 34.13
CA SER A 428 3.82 -39.69 32.89
C SER A 428 5.35 -39.74 32.99
N LEU A 429 5.93 -39.30 34.13
CA LEU A 429 7.36 -39.43 34.42
C LEU A 429 7.82 -40.90 34.46
N TRP A 430 7.01 -41.83 34.97
CA TRP A 430 7.32 -43.26 34.97
C TRP A 430 7.23 -43.89 33.57
N VAL A 431 6.30 -43.47 32.72
CA VAL A 431 6.21 -43.90 31.31
C VAL A 431 7.36 -43.30 30.48
N GLU A 432 7.75 -42.05 30.73
CA GLU A 432 8.93 -41.40 30.13
C GLU A 432 10.24 -42.06 30.57
N LEU A 433 10.39 -42.40 31.86
CA LEU A 433 11.57 -43.15 32.35
C LEU A 433 11.65 -44.56 31.73
N LEU A 434 10.51 -45.20 31.44
CA LEU A 434 10.47 -46.46 30.70
C LEU A 434 10.88 -46.27 29.23
N ASN A 435 10.43 -45.19 28.58
CA ASN A 435 10.78 -44.89 27.19
C ASN A 435 12.25 -44.46 27.03
N ILE A 436 12.82 -43.75 28.00
CA ILE A 436 14.26 -43.43 28.07
C ILE A 436 15.09 -44.69 28.31
N ALA A 437 14.60 -45.65 29.12
CA ALA A 437 15.26 -46.94 29.28
C ALA A 437 15.26 -47.76 27.97
N THR A 438 14.19 -47.71 27.18
CA THR A 438 14.15 -48.37 25.86
C THR A 438 14.97 -47.65 24.77
N LEU A 439 15.24 -46.36 24.91
CA LEU A 439 16.15 -45.62 24.01
C LEU A 439 17.62 -45.90 24.29
N ASN A 440 17.98 -46.16 25.55
CA ASN A 440 19.35 -46.56 25.91
C ASN A 440 19.71 -47.99 25.46
N ASP A 441 18.71 -48.87 25.24
CA ASP A 441 18.94 -50.23 24.72
C ASP A 441 19.06 -50.32 23.17
N ILE A 442 18.87 -49.21 22.44
CA ILE A 442 19.11 -49.15 20.99
C ILE A 442 20.59 -48.84 20.66
N PHE A 443 21.35 -48.33 21.64
CA PHE A 443 22.81 -48.20 21.54
C PHE A 443 23.48 -49.43 22.14
N LEU A 444 23.46 -50.58 21.43
CA LEU A 444 24.48 -51.66 21.46
C LEU A 444 23.94 -52.95 20.79
N ALA A 445 23.95 -53.03 19.46
CA ALA A 445 23.96 -54.31 18.74
C ALA A 445 24.57 -54.16 17.32
N PRO A 446 25.28 -55.17 16.78
CA PRO A 446 26.22 -55.00 15.69
C PRO A 446 25.58 -55.01 14.28
N ALA A 447 26.18 -54.21 13.40
CA ALA A 447 25.82 -54.08 11.99
C ALA A 447 25.94 -55.40 11.21
N GLY A 448 24.93 -55.68 10.37
CA GLY A 448 24.88 -56.81 9.45
C GLY A 448 24.24 -56.43 8.11
N SER A 449 25.10 -55.98 7.19
CA SER A 449 25.04 -55.98 5.72
C SER A 449 24.00 -55.15 4.92
N PRO A 450 24.38 -54.62 3.73
CA PRO A 450 23.74 -53.47 3.07
C PRO A 450 23.12 -53.79 1.70
N LEU A 451 22.09 -53.03 1.28
CA LEU A 451 21.75 -52.86 -0.14
C LEU A 451 21.37 -51.41 -0.47
N LEU A 452 22.35 -50.73 -1.08
CA LEU A 452 22.25 -49.76 -2.18
C LEU A 452 21.33 -48.52 -2.01
N LEU A 453 21.88 -47.46 -1.42
CA LEU A 453 21.69 -46.09 -1.92
C LEU A 453 23.06 -45.55 -2.33
N GLY A 454 23.26 -45.38 -3.64
CA GLY A 454 24.47 -44.78 -4.18
C GLY A 454 24.42 -43.27 -4.01
N GLY A 455 25.53 -42.69 -3.54
CA GLY A 455 25.93 -41.35 -3.96
C GLY A 455 25.83 -40.20 -2.96
N ILE A 456 26.10 -40.40 -1.67
CA ILE A 456 26.57 -39.29 -0.81
C ILE A 456 27.74 -39.83 0.04
N ALA A 457 28.96 -39.43 -0.31
CA ALA A 457 30.17 -39.85 0.38
C ALA A 457 30.37 -38.99 1.64
N ALA A 458 29.97 -39.49 2.81
CA ALA A 458 30.45 -39.02 4.10
C ALA A 458 31.67 -39.85 4.52
N ARG A 459 32.86 -39.25 4.57
CA ARG A 459 34.05 -39.82 5.23
C ARG A 459 34.05 -39.39 6.71
N ARG A 460 33.84 -40.35 7.61
CA ARG A 460 34.16 -40.21 9.05
C ARG A 460 35.69 -40.30 9.24
N VAL A 461 36.24 -39.46 10.11
CA VAL A 461 37.53 -39.63 10.81
C VAL A 461 37.24 -39.13 12.25
N GLY A 462 37.43 -39.87 13.34
CA GLY A 462 38.53 -40.75 13.71
C GLY A 462 39.41 -40.01 14.72
N GLY A 463 39.06 -40.04 16.01
CA GLY A 463 39.80 -39.37 17.07
C GLY A 463 41.14 -40.03 17.42
N GLY A 464 42.09 -39.23 17.87
CA GLY A 464 43.36 -39.65 18.48
C GLY A 464 44.35 -38.48 18.56
N GLY A 465 44.82 -38.13 19.76
CA GLY A 465 45.59 -36.92 20.03
C GLY A 465 47.13 -37.06 19.96
N GLY A 466 47.82 -35.96 20.30
CA GLY A 466 49.23 -35.99 20.73
C GLY A 466 50.21 -34.99 20.10
N SER A 467 50.58 -33.97 20.90
CA SER A 467 51.94 -33.37 21.07
C SER A 467 52.66 -32.50 20.00
N ASN A 468 52.95 -31.25 20.43
CA ASN A 468 54.22 -30.48 20.45
C ASN A 468 55.03 -30.07 19.18
N TRP A 469 55.27 -28.74 19.12
CA TRP A 469 56.50 -27.95 18.80
C TRP A 469 56.91 -27.64 17.34
N GLY A 470 56.95 -26.32 17.04
CA GLY A 470 58.21 -25.61 16.78
C GLY A 470 58.63 -25.24 15.34
N SER A 471 58.56 -23.94 15.04
CA SER A 471 59.57 -23.09 14.34
C SER A 471 59.87 -23.20 12.82
N ASP A 472 59.65 -22.06 12.17
CA ASP A 472 60.54 -21.28 11.26
C ASP A 472 60.65 -21.50 9.73
N CYS A 473 60.66 -20.33 9.06
CA CYS A 473 61.15 -19.86 7.74
C CYS A 473 61.19 -20.71 6.44
N GLY A 474 60.40 -20.25 5.44
CA GLY A 474 60.79 -19.74 4.10
C GLY A 474 61.50 -20.64 3.08
N SER A 475 60.92 -20.76 1.86
CA SER A 475 61.54 -20.50 0.53
C SER A 475 60.66 -21.01 -0.63
N GLU A 476 60.67 -20.29 -1.76
CA GLU A 476 59.92 -20.53 -3.00
C GLU A 476 60.37 -21.79 -3.78
N GLY A 477 59.42 -22.43 -4.47
CA GLY A 477 59.65 -23.43 -5.51
C GLY A 477 58.33 -23.97 -6.05
N ALA A 478 58.05 -23.73 -7.33
CA ALA A 478 56.88 -24.24 -8.04
C ALA A 478 57.16 -25.64 -8.61
N GLU A 479 56.23 -26.57 -8.46
CA GLU A 479 55.90 -27.64 -9.42
C GLU A 479 54.63 -28.40 -8.99
N ASP A 480 53.86 -28.84 -9.99
CA ASP A 480 52.54 -29.46 -9.97
C ASP A 480 52.34 -30.58 -8.94
N GLU A 481 51.28 -30.50 -8.12
CA GLU A 481 50.60 -31.69 -7.57
C GLU A 481 49.08 -31.51 -7.45
N SER A 482 48.41 -32.63 -7.69
CA SER A 482 46.98 -32.92 -7.71
C SER A 482 46.10 -32.18 -6.71
N VAL A 483 44.97 -31.67 -7.21
CA VAL A 483 43.84 -31.12 -6.45
C VAL A 483 43.26 -32.19 -5.50
N GLU A 484 43.77 -32.27 -4.28
CA GLU A 484 43.04 -32.89 -3.17
C GLU A 484 41.89 -31.96 -2.76
N GLY A 485 40.67 -32.49 -2.82
CA GLY A 485 39.46 -31.77 -2.47
C GLY A 485 39.51 -31.29 -1.02
N ALA A 486 39.51 -29.97 -0.85
CA ALA A 486 39.29 -29.33 0.44
C ALA A 486 37.94 -29.79 1.00
N VAL A 487 37.98 -30.56 2.08
CA VAL A 487 36.80 -30.78 2.92
C VAL A 487 36.50 -29.43 3.58
N LEU A 488 35.39 -28.82 3.18
CA LEU A 488 34.86 -27.61 3.81
C LEU A 488 34.50 -27.93 5.27
N GLU A 489 35.36 -27.57 6.21
CA GLU A 489 35.03 -27.56 7.63
C GLU A 489 33.97 -26.48 7.86
N VAL A 490 32.73 -26.91 8.07
CA VAL A 490 31.64 -26.04 8.50
C VAL A 490 31.97 -25.54 9.92
N PRO A 491 31.88 -24.23 10.20
CA PRO A 491 32.08 -23.70 11.55
C PRO A 491 31.20 -24.44 12.57
N ASP A 492 31.66 -24.53 13.82
CA ASP A 492 30.87 -25.08 14.93
C ASP A 492 29.66 -24.16 15.25
N THR A 493 28.63 -24.23 14.42
CA THR A 493 27.39 -23.45 14.54
C THR A 493 26.65 -23.76 15.84
N ALA A 494 26.93 -24.91 16.48
CA ALA A 494 26.36 -25.26 17.79
C ALA A 494 26.80 -24.31 18.90
N LEU A 495 27.98 -23.69 18.80
CA LEU A 495 28.43 -22.65 19.74
C LEU A 495 27.67 -21.32 19.56
N LEU A 496 27.18 -21.04 18.35
CA LEU A 496 26.49 -19.78 18.02
C LEU A 496 24.96 -19.88 18.22
N LEU A 497 24.40 -21.09 18.11
CA LEU A 497 22.97 -21.35 18.16
C LEU A 497 22.67 -22.51 19.12
N PRO A 498 22.64 -22.29 20.44
CA PRO A 498 22.47 -23.36 21.42
C PRO A 498 21.11 -24.09 21.32
N LEU A 499 20.12 -23.43 20.73
CA LEU A 499 18.76 -23.94 20.51
C LEU A 499 18.51 -24.45 19.09
N HIS A 500 19.56 -24.56 18.26
CA HIS A 500 19.47 -25.13 16.91
C HIS A 500 20.31 -26.40 16.83
N ASP A 501 19.75 -27.43 16.20
CA ASP A 501 20.38 -28.74 16.06
C ASP A 501 20.07 -29.29 14.67
N PRO A 502 21.06 -29.34 13.75
CA PRO A 502 20.83 -29.76 12.36
C PRO A 502 20.32 -31.19 12.22
N ASP A 503 20.83 -32.13 13.03
CA ASP A 503 20.41 -33.53 12.98
C ASP A 503 18.97 -33.68 13.47
N LEU A 504 18.64 -33.03 14.59
CA LEU A 504 17.27 -33.00 15.08
C LEU A 504 16.31 -32.31 14.11
N TYR A 505 16.76 -31.23 13.45
CA TYR A 505 15.97 -30.55 12.42
C TYR A 505 15.62 -31.51 11.27
N VAL A 506 16.56 -32.31 10.79
CA VAL A 506 16.30 -33.31 9.73
C VAL A 506 15.32 -34.38 10.20
N GLU A 507 15.41 -34.84 11.45
CA GLU A 507 14.40 -35.75 12.02
C GLU A 507 13.02 -35.10 12.06
N MET A 508 12.92 -33.81 12.37
CA MET A 508 11.65 -33.08 12.30
C MET A 508 11.11 -32.99 10.88
N VAL A 509 11.96 -32.72 9.89
CA VAL A 509 11.58 -32.66 8.46
C VAL A 509 10.99 -33.99 7.99
N LYS A 510 11.60 -35.13 8.34
CA LYS A 510 11.10 -36.47 7.96
C LYS A 510 9.68 -36.74 8.45
N GLY A 511 9.27 -36.13 9.57
CA GLY A 511 7.94 -36.23 10.14
C GLY A 511 7.02 -35.04 9.79
N THR A 512 7.37 -34.23 8.80
CA THR A 512 6.53 -33.12 8.31
C THR A 512 5.88 -33.52 6.99
N ASN A 513 4.56 -33.40 6.92
CA ASN A 513 3.80 -33.66 5.70
C ASN A 513 3.66 -32.38 4.88
N SER A 514 3.90 -32.48 3.58
CA SER A 514 3.75 -31.39 2.61
C SER A 514 2.94 -31.87 1.42
N VAL A 515 2.28 -30.94 0.70
CA VAL A 515 1.54 -31.28 -0.52
C VAL A 515 2.51 -31.67 -1.65
N PRO A 516 3.53 -30.87 -1.99
CA PRO A 516 4.65 -31.36 -2.78
C PRO A 516 5.61 -32.18 -1.89
N GLN A 517 6.13 -33.29 -2.40
CA GLN A 517 7.16 -34.05 -1.68
C GLN A 517 8.52 -33.36 -1.89
N TYR A 518 8.90 -32.49 -0.95
CA TYR A 518 10.19 -31.81 -1.00
C TYR A 518 11.33 -32.82 -0.81
N ALA A 519 12.32 -32.77 -1.70
CA ALA A 519 13.49 -33.65 -1.64
C ALA A 519 14.72 -32.99 -1.00
N GLU A 520 14.68 -31.66 -0.83
CA GLU A 520 15.80 -30.85 -0.39
C GLU A 520 15.45 -30.03 0.86
N VAL A 521 16.48 -29.66 1.61
CA VAL A 521 16.40 -28.78 2.76
C VAL A 521 17.21 -27.53 2.46
N ALA A 522 16.61 -26.36 2.66
CA ALA A 522 17.32 -25.10 2.49
C ALA A 522 18.43 -24.96 3.55
N TYR A 523 19.62 -24.58 3.09
CA TYR A 523 20.81 -24.42 3.93
C TYR A 523 20.57 -23.54 5.18
N PRO A 524 19.89 -22.36 5.08
CA PRO A 524 19.66 -21.49 6.23
C PRO A 524 18.79 -22.14 7.32
N ASP A 525 17.91 -23.07 6.94
CA ASP A 525 17.04 -23.77 7.88
C ASP A 525 17.72 -24.99 8.49
N TYR A 526 18.54 -25.70 7.72
CA TYR A 526 19.33 -26.85 8.22
C TYR A 526 20.38 -26.43 9.25
N PHE A 527 21.20 -25.41 8.94
CA PHE A 527 22.26 -24.95 9.84
C PHE A 527 21.82 -23.84 10.82
N GLY A 528 20.65 -23.25 10.59
CA GLY A 528 20.16 -22.12 11.35
C GLY A 528 20.89 -20.82 11.00
N HIS A 529 20.47 -19.74 11.65
CA HIS A 529 21.05 -18.43 11.43
C HIS A 529 20.97 -17.54 12.68
N VAL A 530 21.89 -16.58 12.78
CA VAL A 530 21.93 -15.58 13.86
C VAL A 530 21.50 -14.20 13.34
N ALA A 531 21.04 -13.35 14.26
CA ALA A 531 20.78 -11.95 13.94
C ALA A 531 22.11 -11.23 13.59
N PRO A 532 22.12 -10.29 12.63
CA PRO A 532 23.25 -9.39 12.44
C PRO A 532 23.64 -8.65 13.72
N THR A 533 24.95 -8.51 13.95
CA THR A 533 25.50 -7.75 15.10
C THR A 533 25.45 -6.24 14.89
N PHE A 534 25.23 -5.81 13.65
CA PHE A 534 25.10 -4.40 13.25
C PHE A 534 23.64 -4.06 12.99
N ARG A 535 23.32 -2.77 13.02
CA ARG A 535 21.99 -2.25 12.71
C ARG A 535 21.88 -1.95 11.23
N GLU A 536 20.75 -2.30 10.62
CA GLU A 536 20.49 -2.08 9.21
C GLU A 536 19.53 -0.88 9.06
N PRO A 537 19.96 0.24 8.45
CA PRO A 537 19.07 1.37 8.21
C PRO A 537 18.02 1.04 7.15
N LEU A 538 16.88 1.73 7.21
CA LEU A 538 15.92 1.74 6.09
C LEU A 538 16.60 2.36 4.86
N LEU A 539 16.35 1.79 3.69
CA LEU A 539 16.92 2.25 2.43
C LEU A 539 16.31 3.60 2.02
N ASP A 540 17.16 4.56 1.70
CA ASP A 540 16.72 5.82 1.10
C ASP A 540 16.25 5.57 -0.35
N ARG A 541 15.03 5.99 -0.66
CA ARG A 541 14.47 5.83 -2.00
C ARG A 541 15.12 6.83 -2.97
N VAL A 542 15.70 6.30 -4.05
CA VAL A 542 16.30 7.11 -5.11
C VAL A 542 15.20 7.83 -5.92
N TYR A 543 15.34 9.15 -6.08
CA TYR A 543 14.43 9.96 -6.88
C TYR A 543 14.38 9.47 -8.34
N GLY A 544 13.17 9.27 -8.88
CA GLY A 544 12.93 8.84 -10.25
C GLY A 544 13.16 7.36 -10.51
N VAL A 545 13.43 6.53 -9.48
CA VAL A 545 13.66 5.09 -9.65
C VAL A 545 12.49 4.42 -10.37
N GLN A 546 11.25 4.69 -9.94
CA GLN A 546 10.04 4.11 -10.54
C GLN A 546 9.92 4.49 -12.02
N ARG A 547 10.17 5.77 -12.33
CA ARG A 547 10.18 6.29 -13.69
C ARG A 547 11.22 5.56 -14.53
N SER A 548 12.44 5.39 -14.02
CA SER A 548 13.48 4.63 -14.72
C SER A 548 13.04 3.20 -15.06
N LYS A 549 12.39 2.50 -14.12
CA LYS A 549 11.87 1.13 -14.34
C LYS A 549 10.74 1.10 -15.37
N ILE A 550 9.81 2.04 -15.34
CA ILE A 550 8.77 2.19 -16.38
C ILE A 550 9.41 2.37 -17.77
N PHE A 551 10.45 3.19 -17.88
CA PHE A 551 11.15 3.40 -19.15
C PHE A 551 11.87 2.13 -19.61
N GLN A 552 12.45 1.36 -18.69
CA GLN A 552 13.06 0.06 -19.01
C GLN A 552 12.00 -0.94 -19.52
N ASP A 553 10.80 -0.97 -18.92
CA ASP A 553 9.71 -1.82 -19.39
C ASP A 553 9.22 -1.40 -20.80
N ILE A 554 9.13 -0.09 -21.06
CA ILE A 554 8.82 0.45 -22.40
C ILE A 554 9.90 0.12 -23.42
N GLU A 555 11.18 0.18 -23.02
CA GLU A 555 12.31 -0.17 -23.87
C GLU A 555 12.24 -1.64 -24.32
N ARG A 556 11.77 -2.56 -23.46
CA ARG A 556 11.54 -3.97 -23.84
C ARG A 556 10.62 -4.10 -25.06
N LEU A 557 9.62 -3.22 -25.19
CA LEU A 557 8.70 -3.20 -26.33
C LEU A 557 9.33 -2.59 -27.59
N ILE A 558 10.15 -1.55 -27.44
CA ILE A 558 10.75 -0.81 -28.57
C ILE A 558 11.95 -1.56 -29.16
N HIS A 559 12.68 -2.31 -28.34
CA HIS A 559 13.90 -3.04 -28.69
C HIS A 559 13.71 -4.56 -28.51
N PRO A 560 12.86 -5.22 -29.33
CA PRO A 560 12.56 -6.64 -29.15
C PRO A 560 13.77 -7.56 -29.36
N ASN A 561 14.80 -7.11 -30.10
CA ASN A 561 16.03 -7.88 -30.31
C ASN A 561 16.90 -8.02 -29.05
N ASP A 562 16.66 -7.21 -28.02
CA ASP A 562 17.40 -7.26 -26.74
C ASP A 562 16.77 -8.24 -25.75
N ILE A 563 15.64 -8.86 -26.10
CA ILE A 563 14.85 -9.75 -25.24
C ILE A 563 15.22 -11.21 -25.51
N LEU A 564 15.50 -11.95 -24.43
CA LEU A 564 15.85 -13.37 -24.46
C LEU A 564 14.63 -14.28 -24.20
N ASP A 565 13.77 -13.91 -23.24
CA ASP A 565 12.60 -14.66 -22.76
C ASP A 565 12.84 -16.16 -22.53
N LYS A 566 14.01 -16.48 -21.95
CA LYS A 566 14.42 -17.85 -21.66
C LYS A 566 13.88 -18.30 -20.31
N VAL A 567 13.03 -19.32 -20.28
CA VAL A 567 12.59 -19.95 -19.01
C VAL A 567 13.77 -20.73 -18.41
N VAL A 568 14.15 -20.37 -17.18
CA VAL A 568 15.30 -20.99 -16.46
C VAL A 568 14.87 -21.75 -15.21
N TYR A 569 13.62 -21.59 -14.77
CA TYR A 569 12.99 -22.34 -13.70
C TYR A 569 11.48 -22.36 -13.90
N ASP A 570 10.85 -23.52 -13.74
CA ASP A 570 9.41 -23.69 -13.90
C ASP A 570 8.92 -24.88 -13.07
N LEU A 571 8.15 -24.63 -12.00
CA LEU A 571 7.55 -25.67 -11.16
C LEU A 571 6.49 -26.48 -11.90
N ASP A 572 5.86 -25.94 -12.95
CA ASP A 572 4.85 -26.66 -13.73
C ASP A 572 5.47 -27.73 -14.64
N ILE A 573 6.81 -27.76 -14.77
CA ILE A 573 7.56 -28.70 -15.59
C ILE A 573 8.55 -29.46 -14.69
N PRO A 574 8.20 -30.68 -14.22
CA PRO A 574 9.03 -31.47 -13.28
C PRO A 574 10.43 -31.80 -13.83
N SER A 575 10.56 -31.83 -15.15
CA SER A 575 11.80 -32.03 -15.89
C SER A 575 12.18 -30.78 -16.68
N CYS A 576 12.06 -29.60 -16.06
CA CYS A 576 12.52 -28.35 -16.66
C CYS A 576 13.96 -28.59 -17.15
N PRO A 577 14.24 -28.42 -18.45
CA PRO A 577 15.56 -28.76 -18.96
C PRO A 577 16.57 -27.96 -18.16
N VAL A 578 17.53 -28.64 -17.54
CA VAL A 578 18.80 -28.01 -17.16
C VAL A 578 19.37 -27.55 -18.50
N ILE A 579 19.06 -26.33 -18.91
CA ILE A 579 19.64 -25.77 -20.12
C ILE A 579 21.10 -25.58 -19.75
N GLU A 580 21.95 -26.51 -20.21
CA GLU A 580 23.39 -26.40 -20.14
C GLU A 580 23.83 -25.21 -21.00
N ASP A 581 23.68 -24.01 -20.46
CA ASP A 581 24.02 -22.76 -21.13
C ASP A 581 25.43 -22.30 -20.75
N ASN A 582 26.39 -23.23 -20.68
CA ASN A 582 27.79 -22.94 -20.33
C ASN A 582 28.00 -22.03 -19.09
N GLY A 583 27.05 -21.96 -18.16
CA GLY A 583 27.10 -21.06 -17.00
C GLY A 583 26.75 -19.58 -17.29
N GLU A 584 25.89 -19.30 -18.28
CA GLU A 584 25.44 -17.94 -18.59
C GLU A 584 24.20 -17.47 -17.82
N SER A 585 23.30 -18.38 -17.43
CA SER A 585 22.07 -18.08 -16.67
C SER A 585 22.21 -18.38 -15.18
N LEU A 586 21.49 -17.64 -14.35
CA LEU A 586 21.24 -18.00 -12.95
C LEU A 586 20.36 -19.26 -12.87
N LYS A 587 20.59 -20.06 -11.84
CA LYS A 587 19.75 -21.19 -11.46
C LYS A 587 18.89 -20.82 -10.27
N PHE A 588 17.67 -21.36 -10.20
CA PHE A 588 16.71 -21.09 -9.13
C PHE A 588 16.17 -22.40 -8.57
N ASN A 589 15.77 -22.38 -7.30
CA ASN A 589 15.10 -23.49 -6.64
C ASN A 589 14.18 -22.98 -5.52
N SER A 590 13.03 -23.61 -5.35
CA SER A 590 12.08 -23.34 -4.25
C SER A 590 11.43 -24.63 -3.72
N GLN A 591 11.98 -25.81 -4.07
CA GLN A 591 11.42 -27.12 -3.71
C GLN A 591 11.92 -27.59 -2.33
N PHE A 592 11.69 -26.78 -1.31
CA PHE A 592 11.99 -27.04 0.09
C PHE A 592 10.89 -26.44 0.98
N GLU A 593 10.86 -26.80 2.27
CA GLU A 593 9.86 -26.33 3.23
C GLU A 593 9.77 -24.79 3.25
N SER A 594 8.56 -24.23 3.18
CA SER A 594 8.27 -22.80 3.07
C SER A 594 8.78 -22.11 1.78
N GLY A 595 9.39 -22.83 0.84
CA GLY A 595 9.84 -22.28 -0.43
C GLY A 595 8.67 -21.81 -1.31
N ASN A 596 8.80 -20.61 -1.90
CA ASN A 596 7.82 -20.08 -2.84
C ASN A 596 8.50 -19.26 -3.94
N LEU A 597 8.53 -19.87 -5.12
CA LEU A 597 8.78 -19.29 -6.44
C LEU A 597 8.21 -20.29 -7.43
N ARG A 598 7.37 -19.87 -8.39
CA ARG A 598 6.80 -20.79 -9.39
C ARG A 598 7.62 -20.83 -10.67
N LYS A 599 8.05 -19.66 -11.15
CA LYS A 599 8.71 -19.55 -12.45
C LYS A 599 9.72 -18.41 -12.46
N ALA A 600 10.83 -18.62 -13.16
CA ALA A 600 11.81 -17.58 -13.47
C ALA A 600 12.11 -17.55 -14.97
N VAL A 601 11.99 -16.37 -15.56
CA VAL A 601 12.25 -16.11 -16.98
C VAL A 601 13.38 -15.09 -17.09
N GLN A 602 14.48 -15.48 -17.71
CA GLN A 602 15.57 -14.57 -18.06
C GLN A 602 15.13 -13.74 -19.27
N VAL A 603 14.67 -12.51 -19.00
CA VAL A 603 14.14 -11.61 -20.03
C VAL A 603 15.24 -10.83 -20.75
N ARG A 604 16.35 -10.53 -20.05
CA ARG A 604 17.60 -10.00 -20.64
C ARG A 604 18.79 -10.65 -19.95
N LYS A 605 20.01 -10.39 -20.44
CA LYS A 605 21.25 -11.03 -19.98
C LYS A 605 21.39 -11.14 -18.46
N TYR A 606 21.08 -10.06 -17.70
CA TYR A 606 21.16 -10.03 -16.24
C TYR A 606 19.84 -9.61 -15.59
N GLU A 607 18.72 -9.94 -16.21
CA GLU A 607 17.40 -9.49 -15.80
C GLU A 607 16.40 -10.65 -15.84
N TYR A 608 15.69 -10.84 -14.72
CA TYR A 608 14.83 -11.99 -14.51
C TYR A 608 13.46 -11.52 -14.04
N ASP A 609 12.42 -11.94 -14.76
CA ASP A 609 11.04 -11.82 -14.32
C ASP A 609 10.67 -13.10 -13.57
N LEU A 610 10.19 -12.93 -12.34
CA LEU A 610 9.87 -13.98 -11.37
C LEU A 610 8.37 -13.98 -11.12
N VAL A 611 7.79 -15.18 -11.02
CA VAL A 611 6.37 -15.37 -10.74
C VAL A 611 6.24 -16.22 -9.48
N LEU A 612 5.55 -15.68 -8.47
CA LEU A 612 5.26 -16.42 -7.23
C LEU A 612 4.16 -17.44 -7.47
N ASN A 613 4.18 -18.52 -6.69
CA ASN A 613 3.04 -19.44 -6.65
C ASN A 613 1.93 -18.84 -5.78
N SER A 614 0.68 -18.97 -6.20
CA SER A 614 -0.46 -18.65 -5.35
C SER A 614 -0.59 -19.68 -4.23
N ASP A 615 -1.29 -19.30 -3.16
CA ASP A 615 -1.60 -20.22 -2.08
C ASP A 615 -2.33 -21.46 -2.61
N ILE A 616 -2.06 -22.63 -2.03
CA ILE A 616 -2.71 -23.89 -2.44
C ILE A 616 -4.23 -23.74 -2.34
N ASN A 617 -4.94 -24.27 -3.34
CA ASN A 617 -6.38 -24.15 -3.50
C ASN A 617 -6.88 -22.68 -3.63
N SER A 618 -6.00 -21.79 -4.09
CA SER A 618 -6.29 -20.39 -4.40
C SER A 618 -5.62 -19.96 -5.71
N ASN A 619 -6.05 -18.82 -6.25
CA ASN A 619 -5.48 -18.07 -7.37
C ASN A 619 -5.01 -16.65 -6.94
N HIS A 620 -4.89 -16.42 -5.63
CA HIS A 620 -4.57 -15.14 -5.00
C HIS A 620 -3.39 -15.23 -4.01
N TYR A 621 -3.13 -14.13 -3.29
CA TYR A 621 -2.23 -14.02 -2.14
C TYR A 621 -0.72 -14.07 -2.46
N HIS A 622 -0.34 -13.45 -3.57
CA HIS A 622 1.05 -13.34 -4.02
C HIS A 622 1.84 -12.28 -3.24
N GLN A 623 2.51 -12.70 -2.16
CA GLN A 623 3.40 -11.81 -1.38
C GLN A 623 4.61 -12.52 -0.74
N TRP A 624 4.42 -13.71 -0.17
CA TRP A 624 5.54 -14.49 0.39
C TRP A 624 6.42 -15.04 -0.73
N PHE A 625 7.74 -14.87 -0.60
CA PHE A 625 8.72 -15.52 -1.45
C PHE A 625 9.88 -16.03 -0.60
N TYR A 626 10.38 -17.21 -0.96
CA TYR A 626 11.57 -17.82 -0.40
C TYR A 626 12.15 -18.76 -1.45
N PHE A 627 13.31 -18.42 -2.00
CA PHE A 627 13.93 -19.20 -3.08
C PHE A 627 15.45 -19.10 -3.07
N GLU A 628 16.09 -20.14 -3.57
CA GLU A 628 17.52 -20.25 -3.80
C GLU A 628 17.88 -19.68 -5.18
N VAL A 629 19.08 -19.09 -5.28
CA VAL A 629 19.73 -18.62 -6.49
C VAL A 629 21.18 -19.07 -6.49
N SER A 630 21.66 -19.63 -7.60
CA SER A 630 23.07 -20.01 -7.80
C SER A 630 23.51 -19.75 -9.24
N GLY A 631 24.79 -20.00 -9.55
CA GLY A 631 25.36 -19.77 -10.89
C GLY A 631 25.62 -18.29 -11.21
N MET A 632 25.74 -17.45 -10.18
CA MET A 632 26.00 -16.02 -10.30
C MET A 632 27.45 -15.70 -10.68
N ARG A 633 27.63 -14.52 -11.27
CA ARG A 633 28.93 -13.92 -11.57
C ARG A 633 29.25 -12.80 -10.59
N VAL A 634 30.43 -12.85 -9.97
CA VAL A 634 30.90 -11.84 -9.01
C VAL A 634 30.96 -10.47 -9.67
N GLY A 635 30.55 -9.43 -8.95
CA GLY A 635 30.58 -8.03 -9.42
C GLY A 635 29.58 -7.71 -10.54
N THR A 636 28.77 -8.67 -10.98
CA THR A 636 27.70 -8.45 -11.95
C THR A 636 26.41 -8.06 -11.22
N MET A 637 25.74 -7.02 -11.70
CA MET A 637 24.46 -6.59 -11.16
C MET A 637 23.32 -7.37 -11.84
N TYR A 638 22.54 -8.08 -11.03
CA TYR A 638 21.36 -8.80 -11.48
C TYR A 638 20.10 -8.06 -11.05
N ARG A 639 19.12 -7.94 -11.95
CA ARG A 639 17.80 -7.37 -11.67
C ARG A 639 16.77 -8.48 -11.59
N PHE A 640 16.01 -8.49 -10.51
CA PHE A 640 14.88 -9.38 -10.30
C PHE A 640 13.58 -8.57 -10.28
N ASN A 641 12.56 -9.04 -10.99
CA ASN A 641 11.24 -8.41 -11.04
C ASN A 641 10.19 -9.48 -10.66
N ILE A 642 9.59 -9.39 -9.47
CA ILE A 642 8.45 -10.24 -9.11
C ILE A 642 7.20 -9.58 -9.68
N ILE A 643 6.59 -10.18 -10.71
CA ILE A 643 5.62 -9.50 -11.60
C ILE A 643 4.14 -9.75 -11.28
N ASN A 644 3.82 -10.62 -10.32
CA ASN A 644 2.44 -10.97 -9.98
C ASN A 644 2.00 -10.51 -8.58
N CYS A 645 2.59 -9.45 -8.03
CA CYS A 645 2.12 -8.88 -6.77
C CYS A 645 0.73 -8.23 -6.96
N GLU A 646 -0.11 -8.26 -5.93
CA GLU A 646 -1.52 -7.85 -6.03
C GLU A 646 -1.84 -6.54 -5.32
N LYS A 647 -1.07 -6.18 -4.29
CA LYS A 647 -1.34 -4.99 -3.46
C LYS A 647 -1.04 -3.72 -4.25
N SER A 648 -1.81 -2.66 -4.04
CA SER A 648 -1.59 -1.35 -4.69
C SER A 648 -0.27 -0.70 -4.27
N ASN A 649 0.17 -0.95 -3.04
CA ASN A 649 1.34 -0.36 -2.44
C ASN A 649 2.12 -1.37 -1.56
N SER A 650 3.36 -1.03 -1.21
CA SER A 650 4.26 -1.89 -0.46
C SER A 650 5.32 -1.13 0.33
N GLN A 651 5.73 -1.67 1.49
CA GLN A 651 6.80 -1.13 2.33
C GLN A 651 8.17 -1.05 1.64
N PHE A 652 8.36 -1.75 0.51
CA PHE A 652 9.54 -1.58 -0.36
C PHE A 652 9.67 -0.15 -0.92
N ASN A 653 8.55 0.57 -1.10
CA ASN A 653 8.58 2.00 -1.48
C ASN A 653 8.96 2.92 -0.30
N TYR A 654 9.07 2.40 0.92
CA TYR A 654 9.32 3.16 2.15
C TYR A 654 10.55 2.68 2.93
N GLY A 655 11.49 2.06 2.20
CA GLY A 655 12.82 1.71 2.67
C GLY A 655 13.02 0.26 3.11
N MET A 656 11.99 -0.59 3.02
CA MET A 656 12.17 -2.04 3.22
C MET A 656 13.11 -2.61 2.14
N GLN A 657 13.95 -3.56 2.52
CA GLN A 657 14.80 -4.32 1.60
C GLN A 657 14.52 -5.82 1.70
N VAL A 658 14.81 -6.55 0.61
CA VAL A 658 14.71 -8.00 0.59
C VAL A 658 15.80 -8.61 1.48
N LEU A 659 15.59 -9.82 1.98
CA LEU A 659 16.63 -10.54 2.71
C LEU A 659 17.43 -11.44 1.76
N MET A 660 18.74 -11.51 1.98
CA MET A 660 19.63 -12.46 1.34
C MET A 660 20.45 -13.23 2.38
N TYR A 661 20.58 -14.52 2.18
CA TYR A 661 21.50 -15.39 2.93
C TYR A 661 22.52 -15.97 1.96
N SER A 662 23.81 -15.79 2.23
CA SER A 662 24.90 -16.38 1.44
C SER A 662 25.47 -17.60 2.18
N VAL A 663 25.53 -18.74 1.50
CA VAL A 663 26.11 -19.96 2.06
C VAL A 663 27.62 -19.79 2.27
N GLN A 664 28.32 -19.11 1.37
CA GLN A 664 29.75 -18.82 1.55
C GLN A 664 30.04 -17.91 2.75
N GLU A 665 29.21 -16.90 2.99
CA GLU A 665 29.29 -16.07 4.21
C GLU A 665 29.03 -16.91 5.46
N ALA A 666 28.06 -17.82 5.42
CA ALA A 666 27.74 -18.72 6.52
C ALA A 666 28.90 -19.64 6.88
N ILE A 667 29.49 -20.31 5.88
CA ILE A 667 30.69 -21.14 6.01
C ILE A 667 31.87 -20.32 6.54
N SER A 668 31.95 -19.02 6.18
CA SER A 668 32.96 -18.09 6.71
C SER A 668 32.66 -17.60 8.14
N GLY A 669 31.78 -18.27 8.88
CA GLY A 669 31.40 -17.94 10.26
C GLY A 669 30.40 -16.79 10.38
N ARG A 670 29.67 -16.45 9.31
CA ARG A 670 28.67 -15.37 9.29
C ARG A 670 27.29 -15.88 8.82
N PRO A 671 26.66 -16.86 9.51
CA PRO A 671 25.38 -17.45 9.11
C PRO A 671 24.22 -16.49 9.39
N ARG A 672 24.06 -15.48 8.54
CA ARG A 672 23.16 -14.35 8.77
C ARG A 672 22.34 -14.04 7.54
N TRP A 673 21.05 -13.79 7.75
CA TRP A 673 20.23 -13.06 6.80
C TRP A 673 20.58 -11.57 6.87
N VAL A 674 20.83 -10.95 5.73
CA VAL A 674 21.13 -9.51 5.61
C VAL A 674 20.16 -8.84 4.65
N ARG A 675 19.79 -7.60 4.94
CA ARG A 675 18.99 -6.75 4.07
C ARG A 675 19.84 -6.33 2.86
N THR A 676 19.34 -6.56 1.66
CA THR A 676 20.06 -6.28 0.42
C THR A 676 19.17 -5.68 -0.67
N GLY A 677 19.81 -5.27 -1.76
CA GLY A 677 19.16 -4.75 -2.94
C GLY A 677 19.22 -3.23 -3.04
N THR A 678 19.38 -2.76 -4.27
CA THR A 678 19.29 -1.35 -4.67
C THR A 678 18.27 -1.19 -5.78
N ASP A 679 17.98 0.06 -6.17
CA ASP A 679 16.96 0.40 -7.17
C ASP A 679 15.61 -0.27 -6.91
N ILE A 680 15.28 -0.43 -5.63
CA ILE A 680 14.06 -1.10 -5.19
C ILE A 680 12.86 -0.23 -5.51
N CYS A 681 11.87 -0.81 -6.15
CA CYS A 681 10.62 -0.12 -6.45
C CYS A 681 9.46 -1.12 -6.52
N TYR A 682 8.28 -0.68 -6.08
CA TYR A 682 7.02 -1.38 -6.23
C TYR A 682 6.03 -0.54 -7.04
N TYR A 683 5.55 -1.05 -8.18
CA TYR A 683 4.73 -0.26 -9.11
C TYR A 683 3.73 -1.10 -9.92
N LYS A 684 2.57 -0.51 -10.27
CA LYS A 684 1.56 -1.14 -11.16
C LYS A 684 2.20 -1.46 -12.50
N ASN A 685 2.09 -2.71 -12.96
CA ASN A 685 2.70 -3.17 -14.20
C ASN A 685 1.67 -3.34 -15.32
N HIS A 686 2.06 -3.96 -16.43
CA HIS A 686 1.23 -4.14 -17.62
C HIS A 686 0.56 -5.52 -17.71
N PHE A 687 0.74 -6.36 -16.69
CA PHE A 687 0.07 -7.66 -16.61
C PHE A 687 -1.34 -7.47 -16.07
N ALA A 688 -2.34 -7.92 -16.81
CA ALA A 688 -3.75 -7.81 -16.44
C ALA A 688 -4.18 -8.99 -15.54
N ARG A 689 -5.12 -8.72 -14.63
CA ARG A 689 -5.84 -9.74 -13.87
C ARG A 689 -7.16 -10.02 -14.57
N SER A 690 -7.51 -11.29 -14.79
CA SER A 690 -8.87 -11.65 -15.19
C SER A 690 -9.87 -11.25 -14.11
N SER A 691 -11.14 -11.07 -14.48
CA SER A 691 -12.20 -10.81 -13.51
C SER A 691 -12.31 -11.91 -12.46
N ILE A 692 -12.01 -13.16 -12.84
CA ILE A 692 -11.94 -14.31 -11.93
C ILE A 692 -10.78 -14.14 -10.94
N ALA A 693 -9.60 -13.76 -11.43
CA ALA A 693 -8.42 -13.48 -10.62
C ALA A 693 -8.50 -12.18 -9.80
N ALA A 694 -9.62 -11.45 -9.88
CA ALA A 694 -9.80 -10.14 -9.25
C ALA A 694 -11.08 -10.08 -8.40
N GLY A 695 -11.63 -11.24 -8.00
CA GLY A 695 -12.82 -11.33 -7.15
C GLY A 695 -14.10 -10.84 -7.82
N GLY A 696 -14.20 -10.99 -9.14
CA GLY A 696 -15.31 -10.51 -9.97
C GLY A 696 -15.17 -9.06 -10.46
N GLN A 697 -14.16 -8.32 -10.00
CA GLN A 697 -13.88 -6.97 -10.48
C GLN A 697 -13.09 -6.99 -11.78
N LYS A 698 -13.44 -6.12 -12.73
CA LYS A 698 -12.73 -6.00 -14.00
C LYS A 698 -11.56 -5.02 -13.90
N GLY A 699 -10.73 -4.95 -14.93
CA GLY A 699 -9.73 -3.87 -15.09
C GLY A 699 -8.45 -3.93 -14.24
N LYS A 700 -8.34 -4.78 -13.22
CA LYS A 700 -7.16 -4.78 -12.33
C LYS A 700 -5.87 -5.22 -13.01
N SER A 701 -4.75 -4.64 -12.58
CA SER A 701 -3.41 -5.02 -13.01
C SER A 701 -2.64 -5.62 -11.84
N TYR A 702 -1.64 -6.44 -12.15
CA TYR A 702 -0.63 -6.82 -11.18
C TYR A 702 0.36 -5.66 -10.95
N TYR A 703 1.20 -5.86 -9.95
CA TYR A 703 2.26 -4.97 -9.54
C TYR A 703 3.59 -5.71 -9.59
N THR A 704 4.65 -4.97 -9.88
CA THR A 704 6.02 -5.48 -9.91
C THR A 704 6.79 -4.97 -8.71
N LEU A 705 7.35 -5.89 -7.91
CA LEU A 705 8.49 -5.60 -7.03
C LEU A 705 9.77 -5.82 -7.82
N THR A 706 10.55 -4.75 -8.05
CA THR A 706 11.88 -4.85 -8.65
C THR A 706 12.95 -4.52 -7.64
N PHE A 707 14.06 -5.25 -7.68
CA PHE A 707 15.28 -4.95 -6.93
C PHE A 707 16.49 -5.44 -7.73
N SER A 708 17.63 -4.80 -7.51
CA SER A 708 18.89 -5.17 -8.15
C SER A 708 19.91 -5.54 -7.08
N THR A 709 20.68 -6.60 -7.30
CA THR A 709 21.70 -7.07 -6.35
C THR A 709 22.94 -7.54 -7.09
N ASN A 710 24.09 -7.37 -6.45
CA ASN A 710 25.33 -8.01 -6.85
C ASN A 710 25.61 -9.18 -5.89
N PHE A 711 26.50 -10.07 -6.32
CA PHE A 711 26.96 -11.18 -5.50
C PHE A 711 28.45 -11.03 -5.24
N SER A 712 28.85 -11.28 -4.00
CA SER A 712 30.24 -11.09 -3.55
C SER A 712 31.13 -12.31 -3.80
N HIS A 713 30.52 -13.50 -3.85
CA HIS A 713 31.25 -14.76 -3.92
C HIS A 713 30.97 -15.49 -5.23
N LYS A 714 32.00 -16.13 -5.76
CA LYS A 714 31.91 -17.00 -6.92
C LYS A 714 31.39 -18.36 -6.46
N ASP A 715 30.58 -19.02 -7.28
CA ASP A 715 30.08 -20.37 -7.03
C ASP A 715 29.32 -20.46 -5.68
N ASP A 716 28.66 -19.37 -5.29
CA ASP A 716 27.86 -19.28 -4.07
C ASP A 716 26.44 -19.83 -4.30
N VAL A 717 25.77 -20.15 -3.19
CA VAL A 717 24.34 -20.42 -3.15
C VAL A 717 23.74 -19.36 -2.25
N CYS A 718 22.86 -18.54 -2.81
CA CYS A 718 22.21 -17.45 -2.10
C CYS A 718 20.72 -17.72 -1.99
N TYR A 719 20.11 -17.42 -0.86
CA TYR A 719 18.67 -17.50 -0.67
C TYR A 719 18.10 -16.10 -0.55
N PHE A 720 16.97 -15.85 -1.20
CA PHE A 720 16.19 -14.62 -1.05
C PHE A 720 14.88 -14.92 -0.35
N ALA A 721 14.49 -14.06 0.60
CA ALA A 721 13.22 -14.19 1.31
C ALA A 721 12.52 -12.84 1.52
N TYR A 722 11.19 -12.87 1.58
CA TYR A 722 10.36 -11.71 1.87
C TYR A 722 10.62 -11.18 3.30
N HIS A 723 10.75 -12.13 4.25
CA HIS A 723 11.14 -11.88 5.63
C HIS A 723 11.83 -13.11 6.22
N TYR A 724 12.38 -13.02 7.45
CA TYR A 724 13.21 -14.08 8.04
C TYR A 724 12.42 -15.39 8.14
N PRO A 725 12.80 -16.46 7.40
CA PRO A 725 12.08 -17.72 7.44
C PRO A 725 12.04 -18.30 8.85
N TYR A 726 10.97 -19.03 9.13
CA TYR A 726 10.82 -19.82 10.34
C TYR A 726 9.84 -20.93 10.01
N THR A 727 10.40 -22.11 9.73
CA THR A 727 9.68 -23.29 9.21
C THR A 727 8.93 -24.02 10.34
N TYR A 728 8.01 -24.92 10.00
CA TYR A 728 7.34 -25.76 10.99
C TYR A 728 8.30 -26.79 11.59
N SER A 729 9.24 -27.33 10.80
CA SER A 729 10.31 -28.19 11.32
C SER A 729 11.24 -27.44 12.28
N THR A 730 11.53 -26.16 12.03
CA THR A 730 12.25 -25.28 12.98
C THR A 730 11.49 -25.17 14.29
N LEU A 731 10.17 -24.98 14.25
CA LEU A 731 9.33 -24.95 15.47
C LEU A 731 9.45 -26.25 16.26
N LYS A 732 9.23 -27.41 15.62
CA LYS A 732 9.25 -28.72 16.30
C LYS A 732 10.61 -29.00 16.97
N MET A 733 11.68 -28.68 16.26
CA MET A 733 13.05 -28.84 16.78
C MET A 733 13.29 -27.88 17.95
N HIS A 734 12.91 -26.61 17.81
CA HIS A 734 13.03 -25.62 18.88
C HIS A 734 12.27 -26.03 20.15
N LEU A 735 11.03 -26.53 20.03
CA LEU A 735 10.24 -27.02 21.17
C LEU A 735 10.93 -28.20 21.88
N SER A 736 11.48 -29.15 21.10
CA SER A 736 12.23 -30.28 21.65
C SER A 736 13.49 -29.81 22.40
N LYS A 737 14.19 -28.78 21.90
CA LYS A 737 15.34 -28.18 22.59
C LYS A 737 14.94 -27.46 23.87
N LEU A 738 13.82 -26.73 23.87
CA LEU A 738 13.29 -26.09 25.08
C LEU A 738 12.90 -27.10 26.15
N GLU A 739 12.30 -28.22 25.75
CA GLU A 739 11.98 -29.32 26.66
C GLU A 739 13.24 -29.92 27.30
N ALA A 740 14.31 -30.11 26.52
CA ALA A 740 15.59 -30.59 27.04
C ALA A 740 16.25 -29.61 28.05
N LEU A 741 15.95 -28.32 27.97
CA LEU A 741 16.45 -27.30 28.91
C LEU A 741 15.58 -27.12 30.16
N ARG A 742 14.46 -27.84 30.26
CA ARG A 742 13.51 -27.72 31.36
C ARG A 742 14.15 -28.05 32.71
N THR A 743 14.04 -27.13 33.66
CA THR A 743 14.42 -27.38 35.05
C THR A 743 13.24 -27.96 35.85
N PRO A 744 13.47 -28.63 37.00
CA PRO A 744 12.40 -29.23 37.81
C PRO A 744 11.34 -28.24 38.31
N GLU A 745 11.66 -26.94 38.39
CA GLU A 745 10.75 -25.88 38.81
C GLU A 745 9.79 -25.45 37.69
N ILE A 746 10.05 -25.86 36.45
CA ILE A 746 9.25 -25.51 35.28
C ILE A 746 8.34 -26.68 34.93
N TYR A 747 7.03 -26.42 34.99
CA TYR A 747 6.04 -27.30 34.39
C TYR A 747 5.91 -26.94 32.91
N LEU A 748 6.32 -27.86 32.04
CA LEU A 748 6.07 -27.84 30.61
C LEU A 748 5.28 -29.10 30.26
N ARG A 749 4.21 -28.92 29.50
CA ARG A 749 3.50 -30.03 28.84
C ARG A 749 3.26 -29.66 27.38
N GLN A 750 3.65 -30.54 26.49
CA GLN A 750 3.37 -30.44 25.07
C GLN A 750 2.32 -31.48 24.69
N ASP A 751 1.18 -31.00 24.19
CA ASP A 751 0.11 -31.84 23.67
C ASP A 751 -0.06 -31.61 22.16
N VAL A 752 -0.69 -32.56 21.47
CA VAL A 752 -1.21 -32.37 20.12
C VAL A 752 -2.67 -31.93 20.24
N LEU A 753 -2.97 -30.69 19.87
CA LEU A 753 -4.33 -30.14 19.90
C LEU A 753 -5.23 -30.89 18.92
N CYS A 754 -4.74 -31.03 17.70
CA CYS A 754 -5.39 -31.72 16.58
C CYS A 754 -4.37 -31.98 15.46
N GLU A 755 -4.77 -32.76 14.46
CA GLU A 755 -4.07 -32.86 13.19
C GLU A 755 -4.64 -31.83 12.19
N THR A 756 -3.77 -31.26 11.37
CA THR A 756 -4.13 -30.37 10.27
C THR A 756 -4.68 -31.16 9.08
N LEU A 757 -5.06 -30.48 8.00
CA LEU A 757 -5.58 -31.13 6.78
C LEU A 757 -4.59 -32.15 6.21
N SER A 758 -3.29 -31.81 6.16
CA SER A 758 -2.26 -32.75 5.69
C SER A 758 -1.72 -33.70 6.77
N GLY A 759 -2.34 -33.74 7.95
CA GLY A 759 -1.95 -34.63 9.05
C GLY A 759 -0.74 -34.16 9.86
N ASN A 760 -0.33 -32.89 9.74
CA ASN A 760 0.68 -32.33 10.65
C ASN A 760 0.08 -32.08 12.03
N SER A 761 0.87 -32.24 13.10
CA SER A 761 0.40 -31.97 14.46
C SER A 761 0.29 -30.46 14.72
N CYS A 762 -0.80 -30.00 15.32
CA CYS A 762 -0.91 -28.65 15.86
C CYS A 762 -0.50 -28.65 17.35
N PRO A 763 0.69 -28.14 17.71
CA PRO A 763 1.17 -28.22 19.09
C PRO A 763 0.41 -27.26 20.02
N LEU A 764 0.10 -27.74 21.23
CA LEU A 764 -0.41 -26.95 22.35
C LEU A 764 0.55 -27.09 23.54
N LEU A 765 1.06 -25.97 24.02
CA LEU A 765 1.99 -25.91 25.14
C LEU A 765 1.28 -25.43 26.40
N THR A 766 1.66 -26.03 27.52
CA THR A 766 1.32 -25.55 28.86
C THR A 766 2.60 -25.21 29.60
N ILE A 767 2.77 -23.95 29.99
CA ILE A 767 3.96 -23.50 30.72
C ILE A 767 3.54 -22.79 32.01
N THR A 768 4.05 -23.24 33.16
CA THR A 768 3.86 -22.57 34.47
C THR A 768 4.95 -23.03 35.46
N ALA A 769 4.96 -22.48 36.68
CA ALA A 769 5.87 -22.95 37.73
C ALA A 769 5.31 -24.21 38.40
N MET A 770 6.15 -25.17 38.77
CA MET A 770 5.71 -26.27 39.63
C MET A 770 5.20 -25.71 40.98
N PRO A 771 4.28 -26.42 41.67
CA PRO A 771 3.87 -26.04 43.01
C PRO A 771 5.07 -26.12 43.98
N GLU A 772 5.19 -25.15 44.89
CA GLU A 772 6.31 -25.07 45.85
C GLU A 772 6.38 -26.29 46.79
N SER A 773 5.24 -26.92 47.08
CA SER A 773 5.18 -28.14 47.87
C SER A 773 3.94 -28.97 47.55
N ASN A 774 3.85 -30.17 48.13
CA ASN A 774 2.67 -31.04 48.02
C ASN A 774 1.58 -30.70 49.05
N SER A 775 1.67 -29.54 49.73
CA SER A 775 0.61 -29.09 50.62
C SER A 775 -0.66 -28.79 49.82
N ASN A 776 -1.81 -29.03 50.43
CA ASN A 776 -3.10 -28.75 49.78
C ASN A 776 -3.19 -27.26 49.37
N ASP A 777 -2.65 -26.35 50.18
CA ASP A 777 -2.62 -24.92 49.90
C ASP A 777 -1.80 -24.59 48.64
N HIS A 778 -0.60 -25.17 48.48
CA HIS A 778 0.26 -24.89 47.32
C HIS A 778 -0.33 -25.47 46.03
N ILE A 779 -0.99 -26.63 46.10
CA ILE A 779 -1.72 -27.22 44.97
C ILE A 779 -2.96 -26.40 44.64
N CYS A 780 -3.69 -25.92 45.65
CA CYS A 780 -4.83 -25.05 45.47
C CYS A 780 -4.43 -23.70 44.83
N GLN A 781 -3.28 -23.13 45.21
CA GLN A 781 -2.75 -21.93 44.58
C GLN A 781 -2.34 -22.19 43.13
N PHE A 782 -1.61 -23.29 42.87
CA PHE A 782 -1.20 -23.71 41.53
C PHE A 782 -2.40 -23.84 40.58
N ARG A 783 -3.41 -24.62 40.96
CA ARG A 783 -4.60 -24.85 40.12
C ARG A 783 -5.40 -23.57 39.88
N ASN A 784 -5.36 -22.59 40.79
CA ASN A 784 -6.15 -21.37 40.71
C ASN A 784 -5.42 -20.18 40.05
N ARG A 785 -4.20 -20.39 39.54
CA ARG A 785 -3.49 -19.36 38.77
C ARG A 785 -4.34 -18.91 37.55
N PRO A 786 -4.40 -17.60 37.27
CA PRO A 786 -5.07 -17.10 36.06
C PRO A 786 -4.40 -17.64 34.79
N LEU A 787 -5.19 -17.87 33.75
CA LEU A 787 -4.68 -18.35 32.46
C LEU A 787 -4.32 -17.19 31.53
N ILE A 788 -3.25 -17.36 30.76
CA ILE A 788 -2.89 -16.54 29.60
C ILE A 788 -2.94 -17.44 28.37
N PHE A 789 -3.71 -17.06 27.36
CA PHE A 789 -3.82 -17.82 26.12
C PHE A 789 -3.15 -17.06 24.97
N LEU A 790 -2.19 -17.70 24.30
CA LEU A 790 -1.45 -17.09 23.21
C LEU A 790 -1.55 -17.96 21.95
N SER A 791 -1.71 -17.33 20.81
CA SER A 791 -1.59 -18.00 19.50
C SER A 791 -0.72 -17.18 18.56
N ALA A 792 -0.20 -17.81 17.52
CA ALA A 792 0.58 -17.12 16.49
C ALA A 792 0.45 -17.81 15.13
N ARG A 793 0.86 -17.08 14.09
CA ARG A 793 1.16 -17.63 12.75
C ARG A 793 -0.06 -18.35 12.12
N VAL A 794 -1.24 -17.75 12.26
CA VAL A 794 -2.44 -18.20 11.54
C VAL A 794 -2.34 -17.91 10.04
N HIS A 795 -1.69 -16.79 9.67
CA HIS A 795 -1.24 -16.54 8.31
C HIS A 795 0.21 -17.03 8.14
N PRO A 796 0.47 -17.94 7.19
CA PRO A 796 1.78 -18.58 7.05
C PRO A 796 2.95 -17.63 6.76
N GLY A 797 2.73 -16.63 5.89
CA GLY A 797 3.76 -15.70 5.43
C GLY A 797 4.16 -14.62 6.44
N GLU A 798 3.49 -14.55 7.59
CA GLU A 798 3.74 -13.57 8.66
C GLU A 798 4.80 -14.10 9.64
N THR A 799 6.02 -14.31 9.12
CA THR A 799 7.08 -15.02 9.87
C THR A 799 7.57 -14.31 11.12
N ASN A 800 7.46 -12.99 11.13
CA ASN A 800 7.75 -12.17 12.29
C ASN A 800 6.93 -12.57 13.53
N ALA A 801 5.69 -13.04 13.37
CA ALA A 801 4.89 -13.54 14.48
C ALA A 801 5.56 -14.72 15.22
N SER A 802 6.23 -15.62 14.50
CA SER A 802 6.94 -16.74 15.14
C SER A 802 8.24 -16.31 15.81
N TRP A 803 8.91 -15.26 15.33
CA TRP A 803 10.07 -14.70 16.03
C TRP A 803 9.68 -14.01 17.34
N VAL A 804 8.54 -13.30 17.35
CA VAL A 804 7.95 -12.79 18.60
C VAL A 804 7.58 -13.96 19.54
N MET A 805 6.92 -15.00 19.01
CA MET A 805 6.58 -16.19 19.79
C MET A 805 7.82 -16.92 20.33
N LYS A 806 8.90 -17.01 19.56
CA LYS A 806 10.18 -17.57 20.02
C LYS A 806 10.72 -16.81 21.23
N GLY A 807 10.76 -15.47 21.15
CA GLY A 807 11.16 -14.63 22.29
C GLY A 807 10.26 -14.80 23.52
N THR A 808 8.96 -14.99 23.32
CA THR A 808 8.01 -15.32 24.39
C THR A 808 8.32 -16.67 25.05
N LEU A 809 8.50 -17.73 24.24
CA LEU A 809 8.79 -19.08 24.74
C LEU A 809 10.13 -19.16 25.46
N GLU A 810 11.17 -18.56 24.90
CA GLU A 810 12.51 -18.54 25.52
C GLU A 810 12.52 -17.73 26.81
N PHE A 811 11.79 -16.61 26.89
CA PHE A 811 11.64 -15.89 28.15
C PHE A 811 10.94 -16.76 29.20
N LEU A 812 9.84 -17.43 28.82
CA LEU A 812 9.08 -18.29 29.73
C LEU A 812 9.86 -19.52 30.19
N MET A 813 10.73 -20.08 29.36
CA MET A 813 11.60 -21.22 29.71
C MET A 813 12.92 -20.78 30.36
N GLY A 814 13.21 -19.47 30.37
CA GLY A 814 14.46 -18.92 30.88
C GLY A 814 14.61 -19.05 32.40
N PRO A 815 15.86 -19.08 32.90
CA PRO A 815 16.18 -19.23 34.32
C PRO A 815 16.06 -17.91 35.12
N SER A 816 15.69 -16.79 34.48
CA SER A 816 15.68 -15.49 35.16
C SER A 816 14.65 -15.46 36.30
N PRO A 817 14.92 -14.74 37.42
CA PRO A 817 13.94 -14.58 38.50
C PRO A 817 12.63 -13.95 38.03
N LEU A 818 12.69 -13.07 37.02
CA LEU A 818 11.50 -12.44 36.44
C LEU A 818 10.63 -13.46 35.67
N ALA A 819 11.27 -14.38 34.93
CA ALA A 819 10.58 -15.48 34.27
C ALA A 819 9.95 -16.45 35.28
N ALA A 820 10.68 -16.78 36.37
CA ALA A 820 10.15 -17.59 37.46
C ALA A 820 8.91 -16.94 38.11
N SER A 821 8.98 -15.66 38.48
CA SER A 821 7.84 -14.92 39.03
C SER A 821 6.65 -14.82 38.08
N LEU A 822 6.89 -14.78 36.77
CA LEU A 822 5.83 -14.79 35.77
C LEU A 822 5.16 -16.18 35.67
N ARG A 823 5.96 -17.25 35.68
CA ARG A 823 5.47 -18.63 35.72
C ARG A 823 4.69 -18.94 37.00
N GLU A 824 5.08 -18.37 38.14
CA GLU A 824 4.34 -18.45 39.41
C GLU A 824 3.04 -17.65 39.39
N ALA A 825 2.95 -16.64 38.51
CA ALA A 825 1.77 -15.81 38.39
C ALA A 825 0.66 -16.45 37.57
N TYR A 826 1.00 -17.17 36.51
CA TYR A 826 0.06 -17.55 35.48
C TYR A 826 0.28 -18.98 34.97
N ILE A 827 -0.78 -19.55 34.40
CA ILE A 827 -0.69 -20.73 33.52
C ILE A 827 -0.76 -20.23 32.08
N PHE A 828 0.27 -20.52 31.29
CA PHE A 828 0.30 -20.18 29.87
C PHE A 828 -0.21 -21.36 29.04
N LYS A 829 -1.20 -21.12 28.18
CA LYS A 829 -1.62 -22.02 27.11
C LYS A 829 -1.26 -21.39 25.78
N ILE A 830 -0.43 -22.06 25.00
CA ILE A 830 0.19 -21.47 23.81
C ILE A 830 0.02 -22.40 22.62
N VAL A 831 -0.55 -21.88 21.53
CA VAL A 831 -0.54 -22.51 20.20
C VAL A 831 0.46 -21.73 19.33
N PRO A 832 1.74 -22.16 19.26
CA PRO A 832 2.79 -21.36 18.65
C PRO A 832 2.67 -21.21 17.12
N MET A 833 1.86 -22.05 16.46
CA MET A 833 1.59 -21.97 15.04
C MET A 833 0.21 -22.56 14.72
N LEU A 834 -0.74 -21.71 14.35
CA LEU A 834 -2.11 -22.11 14.01
C LEU A 834 -2.25 -22.71 12.61
N ASN A 835 -1.32 -22.43 11.70
CA ASN A 835 -1.36 -22.90 10.32
C ASN A 835 -0.06 -23.61 9.87
N PRO A 836 0.28 -24.78 10.46
CA PRO A 836 1.44 -25.57 10.04
C PRO A 836 1.45 -25.88 8.55
N ASP A 837 0.33 -26.32 7.98
CA ASP A 837 0.28 -26.74 6.57
C ASP A 837 0.59 -25.59 5.61
N GLY A 838 -0.01 -24.42 5.83
CA GLY A 838 0.29 -23.27 4.99
C GLY A 838 1.77 -22.85 5.09
N VAL A 839 2.38 -22.96 6.28
CA VAL A 839 3.81 -22.67 6.47
C VAL A 839 4.68 -23.65 5.70
N VAL A 840 4.40 -24.95 5.84
CA VAL A 840 5.17 -26.01 5.17
C VAL A 840 5.15 -25.82 3.65
N ASN A 841 4.00 -25.46 3.09
CA ASN A 841 3.78 -25.35 1.65
C ASN A 841 4.14 -23.98 1.04
N GLY A 842 4.69 -23.05 1.83
CA GLY A 842 5.09 -21.72 1.32
C GLY A 842 3.90 -20.82 0.94
N ASN A 843 2.72 -21.02 1.54
CA ASN A 843 1.60 -20.10 1.40
C ASN A 843 1.92 -18.74 2.07
N HIS A 844 1.15 -17.72 1.72
CA HIS A 844 1.19 -16.41 2.37
C HIS A 844 0.08 -16.25 3.41
N ARG A 845 -1.16 -16.62 3.08
CA ARG A 845 -2.37 -16.24 3.83
C ARG A 845 -3.21 -17.43 4.28
N CYS A 846 -3.50 -18.37 3.38
CA CYS A 846 -4.51 -19.41 3.57
C CYS A 846 -3.93 -20.72 4.11
N SER A 847 -4.81 -21.55 4.68
CA SER A 847 -4.53 -22.98 4.90
C SER A 847 -4.74 -23.79 3.61
N LEU A 848 -4.60 -25.12 3.67
CA LEU A 848 -4.93 -25.99 2.53
C LEU A 848 -6.42 -25.98 2.18
N SER A 849 -7.31 -25.46 3.03
CA SER A 849 -8.71 -25.23 2.66
C SER A 849 -8.87 -24.18 1.56
N GLY A 850 -7.83 -23.36 1.31
CA GLY A 850 -7.91 -22.18 0.44
C GLY A 850 -8.51 -20.95 1.12
N GLU A 851 -8.91 -21.06 2.39
CA GLU A 851 -9.55 -19.98 3.16
C GLU A 851 -8.59 -19.33 4.20
N ASP A 852 -8.80 -18.03 4.46
CA ASP A 852 -8.17 -17.31 5.58
C ASP A 852 -8.73 -17.82 6.91
N LEU A 853 -7.92 -18.58 7.66
CA LEU A 853 -8.29 -19.16 8.95
C LEU A 853 -8.70 -18.11 9.99
N ASN A 854 -8.22 -16.87 9.90
CA ASN A 854 -8.62 -15.77 10.77
C ASN A 854 -9.95 -15.11 10.33
N ARG A 855 -10.67 -15.65 9.35
CA ARG A 855 -12.10 -15.37 9.11
C ARG A 855 -13.02 -16.53 9.49
N GLN A 856 -12.44 -17.64 9.96
CA GLN A 856 -13.20 -18.86 10.25
C GLN A 856 -13.55 -19.02 11.74
N TRP A 857 -13.23 -18.07 12.61
CA TRP A 857 -13.44 -18.24 14.05
C TRP A 857 -14.91 -18.21 14.47
N GLN A 858 -15.79 -17.56 13.71
CA GLN A 858 -17.21 -17.50 14.04
C GLN A 858 -17.84 -18.89 13.93
N ASN A 859 -17.68 -19.55 12.79
CA ASN A 859 -18.26 -20.87 12.49
C ASN A 859 -17.22 -21.82 11.87
N PRO A 860 -16.17 -22.25 12.61
CA PRO A 860 -15.14 -23.12 12.05
C PRO A 860 -15.72 -24.51 11.77
N ASN A 861 -15.34 -25.09 10.64
CA ASN A 861 -15.64 -26.48 10.29
C ASN A 861 -14.56 -27.40 10.87
N PRO A 862 -14.90 -28.51 11.56
CA PRO A 862 -13.92 -29.39 12.19
C PRO A 862 -12.99 -30.10 11.20
N GLU A 863 -13.44 -30.37 9.97
CA GLU A 863 -12.64 -31.06 8.95
C GLU A 863 -11.80 -30.09 8.12
N LEU A 864 -12.35 -28.91 7.76
CA LEU A 864 -11.63 -27.91 6.96
C LEU A 864 -10.75 -26.98 7.80
N HIS A 865 -11.19 -26.64 9.02
CA HIS A 865 -10.55 -25.66 9.90
C HIS A 865 -10.19 -26.28 11.26
N PRO A 866 -9.54 -27.47 11.33
CA PRO A 866 -9.36 -28.21 12.57
C PRO A 866 -8.63 -27.39 13.65
N THR A 867 -7.58 -26.66 13.27
CA THR A 867 -6.79 -25.86 14.24
C THR A 867 -7.62 -24.76 14.88
N ILE A 868 -8.47 -24.08 14.11
CA ILE A 868 -9.37 -23.04 14.63
C ILE A 868 -10.52 -23.66 15.42
N TYR A 869 -11.12 -24.73 14.91
CA TYR A 869 -12.20 -25.45 15.59
C TYR A 869 -11.77 -25.89 16.98
N HIS A 870 -10.66 -26.61 17.10
CA HIS A 870 -10.19 -27.15 18.38
C HIS A 870 -9.67 -26.05 19.31
N THR A 871 -9.01 -25.01 18.80
CA THR A 871 -8.59 -23.86 19.61
C THR A 871 -9.80 -23.12 20.21
N LYS A 872 -10.82 -22.81 19.40
CA LYS A 872 -12.07 -22.21 19.88
C LYS A 872 -12.77 -23.09 20.90
N SER A 873 -12.83 -24.40 20.66
CA SER A 873 -13.47 -25.36 21.59
C SER A 873 -12.78 -25.39 22.95
N LEU A 874 -11.45 -25.35 22.95
CA LEU A 874 -10.66 -25.31 24.18
C LEU A 874 -10.95 -24.04 24.99
N LEU A 875 -11.07 -22.89 24.33
CA LEU A 875 -11.48 -21.63 24.95
C LEU A 875 -12.93 -21.67 25.46
N GLN A 876 -13.85 -22.29 24.71
CA GLN A 876 -15.22 -22.51 25.14
C GLN A 876 -15.29 -23.40 26.37
N TYR A 877 -14.51 -24.48 26.42
CA TYR A 877 -14.42 -25.34 27.60
C TYR A 877 -13.97 -24.54 28.83
N LEU A 878 -12.90 -23.73 28.69
CA LEU A 878 -12.43 -22.84 29.76
C LEU A 878 -13.53 -21.88 30.25
N ALA A 879 -14.31 -21.28 29.35
CA ALA A 879 -15.42 -20.43 29.72
C ALA A 879 -16.50 -21.18 30.53
N HIS A 880 -16.86 -22.41 30.14
CA HIS A 880 -17.85 -23.22 30.85
C HIS A 880 -17.43 -23.58 32.28
N ILE A 881 -16.15 -23.91 32.48
CA ILE A 881 -15.63 -24.19 33.82
C ILE A 881 -15.25 -22.92 34.60
N GLN A 882 -15.64 -21.74 34.11
CA GLN A 882 -15.38 -20.42 34.72
C GLN A 882 -13.87 -20.10 34.87
N ARG A 883 -13.07 -20.56 33.92
CA ARG A 883 -11.62 -20.37 33.83
C ARG A 883 -11.19 -19.68 32.53
N ALA A 884 -12.05 -18.81 31.98
CA ALA A 884 -11.72 -18.01 30.81
C ALA A 884 -10.36 -17.28 30.99
N PRO A 885 -9.50 -17.21 29.96
CA PRO A 885 -8.21 -16.56 30.08
C PRO A 885 -8.31 -15.09 30.53
N LEU A 886 -7.34 -14.64 31.31
CA LEU A 886 -7.18 -13.23 31.68
C LEU A 886 -6.78 -12.37 30.48
N VAL A 887 -5.95 -12.93 29.59
CA VAL A 887 -5.50 -12.33 28.33
C VAL A 887 -5.56 -13.39 27.24
N PHE A 888 -6.10 -13.00 26.09
CA PHE A 888 -5.93 -13.69 24.82
C PHE A 888 -5.13 -12.78 23.90
N CYS A 889 -4.06 -13.28 23.27
CA CYS A 889 -3.31 -12.49 22.29
C CYS A 889 -2.89 -13.38 21.11
N ASP A 890 -3.28 -12.97 19.91
CA ASP A 890 -2.94 -13.63 18.66
C ASP A 890 -1.85 -12.83 17.92
N TYR A 891 -0.69 -13.42 17.68
CA TYR A 891 0.47 -12.74 17.07
C TYR A 891 0.44 -12.84 15.54
N HIS A 892 0.52 -11.68 14.88
CA HIS A 892 0.41 -11.46 13.43
C HIS A 892 1.53 -10.55 12.90
N GLY A 893 1.59 -10.44 11.58
CA GLY A 893 2.48 -9.55 10.85
C GLY A 893 1.72 -8.53 9.98
N HIS A 894 2.14 -7.27 10.02
CA HIS A 894 1.55 -6.19 9.25
C HIS A 894 2.47 -5.74 8.11
N SER A 895 2.00 -5.92 6.87
CA SER A 895 2.78 -5.63 5.64
C SER A 895 2.83 -4.17 5.22
N ARG A 896 1.98 -3.30 5.82
CA ARG A 896 1.83 -1.88 5.42
C ARG A 896 2.21 -0.85 6.48
N LYS A 897 2.38 -1.24 7.75
CA LYS A 897 2.61 -0.30 8.87
C LYS A 897 3.97 -0.61 9.51
N LYS A 898 4.60 0.45 10.02
CA LYS A 898 5.83 0.38 10.82
C LYS A 898 5.48 0.11 12.28
N ASN A 899 6.47 -0.31 13.05
CA ASN A 899 6.38 -0.64 14.49
C ASN A 899 5.54 -1.90 14.80
N VAL A 900 5.43 -2.22 16.09
CA VAL A 900 4.54 -3.25 16.65
C VAL A 900 3.37 -2.56 17.34
N PHE A 901 2.15 -3.05 17.19
CA PHE A 901 0.97 -2.47 17.85
C PHE A 901 -0.09 -3.54 18.13
N MET A 902 -1.19 -3.16 18.77
CA MET A 902 -2.28 -4.07 19.10
C MET A 902 -3.62 -3.56 18.62
N TYR A 903 -4.40 -4.50 18.12
CA TYR A 903 -5.83 -4.32 17.99
C TYR A 903 -6.58 -5.03 19.10
N GLY A 904 -7.55 -4.38 19.72
CA GLY A 904 -8.43 -4.98 20.73
C GLY A 904 -9.90 -4.75 20.41
N CYS A 905 -10.75 -4.83 21.43
CA CYS A 905 -12.20 -4.68 21.32
C CYS A 905 -12.75 -3.79 22.43
N SER A 906 -13.50 -2.75 22.06
CA SER A 906 -14.26 -1.89 22.97
C SER A 906 -15.62 -1.54 22.36
N VAL A 907 -16.67 -1.72 23.15
CA VAL A 907 -18.03 -1.27 22.78
C VAL A 907 -18.04 0.25 22.68
N LYS A 908 -17.46 0.95 23.66
CA LYS A 908 -17.49 2.42 23.71
C LYS A 908 -16.81 3.06 22.51
N GLU A 909 -15.62 2.59 22.15
CA GLU A 909 -14.88 3.15 21.01
C GLU A 909 -15.58 2.88 19.68
N THR A 910 -16.16 1.69 19.52
CA THR A 910 -16.92 1.32 18.32
C THR A 910 -18.17 2.19 18.15
N VAL A 911 -18.94 2.38 19.22
CA VAL A 911 -20.19 3.18 19.20
C VAL A 911 -19.90 4.68 19.00
N TRP A 912 -18.83 5.19 19.62
CA TRP A 912 -18.42 6.59 19.44
C TRP A 912 -18.09 6.89 17.97
N GLN A 913 -17.48 5.93 17.29
CA GLN A 913 -17.04 6.10 15.91
C GLN A 913 -18.17 5.92 14.88
N SER A 914 -19.18 5.07 15.17
CA SER A 914 -20.30 4.82 14.25
C SER A 914 -21.42 5.88 14.29
N ASN A 915 -21.22 7.02 14.99
CA ASN A 915 -22.19 8.14 15.09
C ASN A 915 -23.59 7.76 15.59
N ILE A 916 -23.74 6.64 16.32
CA ILE A 916 -25.03 6.27 16.92
C ILE A 916 -25.33 7.24 18.07
N SER A 917 -26.54 7.83 18.08
CA SER A 917 -27.07 8.69 19.15
C SER A 917 -27.41 7.89 20.43
N ALA A 918 -26.52 7.02 20.89
CA ALA A 918 -26.64 6.37 22.19
C ALA A 918 -26.08 7.31 23.26
N THR A 919 -26.82 7.53 24.34
CA THR A 919 -26.34 8.22 25.53
C THR A 919 -25.16 7.44 26.11
N SER A 920 -23.93 7.87 25.82
CA SER A 920 -22.67 7.22 26.24
C SER A 920 -22.53 7.06 27.77
N SER A 921 -23.43 7.69 28.53
CA SER A 921 -23.50 7.67 30.00
C SER A 921 -23.94 6.33 30.59
N ASP A 922 -24.61 5.45 29.83
CA ASP A 922 -25.21 4.21 30.38
C ASP A 922 -24.37 2.93 30.13
N LEU A 923 -23.27 3.02 29.38
CA LEU A 923 -22.39 1.88 29.10
C LEU A 923 -21.28 1.79 30.16
N GLN A 924 -21.37 0.82 31.07
CA GLN A 924 -20.29 0.48 31.99
C GLN A 924 -19.36 -0.55 31.33
N GLU A 925 -18.17 -0.12 30.89
CA GLU A 925 -17.14 -0.97 30.28
C GLU A 925 -15.85 -0.86 31.09
N ASP A 926 -15.19 -1.99 31.37
CA ASP A 926 -13.88 -2.02 32.01
C ASP A 926 -12.81 -1.47 31.05
N LEU A 927 -12.08 -0.43 31.47
CA LEU A 927 -10.97 0.17 30.72
C LEU A 927 -9.72 -0.73 30.67
N GLY A 928 -9.77 -1.90 31.29
CA GLY A 928 -8.71 -2.90 31.34
C GLY A 928 -8.16 -3.35 29.99
N TYR A 929 -8.89 -3.15 28.89
CA TYR A 929 -8.44 -3.46 27.53
C TYR A 929 -7.31 -2.54 27.03
N ARG A 930 -7.11 -1.33 27.61
CA ARG A 930 -5.96 -0.45 27.26
C ARG A 930 -4.72 -0.70 28.10
N THR A 931 -4.85 -1.43 29.23
CA THR A 931 -3.77 -1.54 30.22
C THR A 931 -2.52 -2.19 29.65
N LEU A 932 -2.65 -3.34 28.97
CA LEU A 932 -1.50 -4.06 28.44
C LEU A 932 -0.78 -3.28 27.31
N PRO A 933 -1.48 -2.74 26.29
CA PRO A 933 -0.87 -1.82 25.32
C PRO A 933 -0.16 -0.61 25.96
N LYS A 934 -0.74 0.01 26.99
CA LYS A 934 -0.13 1.15 27.69
C LYS A 934 1.13 0.75 28.46
N ILE A 935 1.19 -0.45 29.03
CA ILE A 935 2.43 -0.96 29.65
C ILE A 935 3.50 -1.19 28.58
N LEU A 936 3.12 -1.78 27.44
CA LEU A 936 4.05 -2.05 26.34
C LEU A 936 4.65 -0.78 25.76
N SER A 937 3.86 0.27 25.57
CA SER A 937 4.38 1.55 25.07
C SER A 937 5.43 2.19 25.97
N GLN A 938 5.48 1.81 27.25
CA GLN A 938 6.49 2.29 28.20
C GLN A 938 7.77 1.45 28.21
N ILE A 939 7.70 0.16 27.85
CA ILE A 939 8.82 -0.78 28.05
C ILE A 939 9.37 -1.39 26.76
N ALA A 940 8.53 -1.50 25.73
CA ALA A 940 8.86 -2.16 24.48
C ALA A 940 9.20 -1.08 23.43
N PRO A 941 10.47 -0.94 23.03
CA PRO A 941 10.89 0.17 22.18
C PRO A 941 10.33 0.12 20.75
N ALA A 942 9.94 -1.07 20.28
CA ALA A 942 9.28 -1.25 18.99
C ALA A 942 7.76 -1.01 19.04
N PHE A 943 7.16 -0.85 20.23
CA PHE A 943 5.70 -0.80 20.38
C PHE A 943 5.13 0.63 20.19
N SER A 944 4.06 0.75 19.40
CA SER A 944 3.36 1.99 19.11
C SER A 944 1.95 1.99 19.67
N MET A 945 1.73 2.81 20.72
CA MET A 945 0.40 3.04 21.24
C MET A 945 -0.49 3.81 20.25
N ALA A 946 0.11 4.73 19.49
CA ALA A 946 -0.62 5.56 18.53
C ALA A 946 -1.22 4.75 17.38
N SER A 947 -0.64 3.58 17.08
CA SER A 947 -1.11 2.68 16.03
C SER A 947 -2.13 1.64 16.52
N CYS A 948 -2.41 1.58 17.82
CA CYS A 948 -3.40 0.66 18.38
C CYS A 948 -4.83 1.13 18.05
N SER A 949 -5.72 0.18 17.79
CA SER A 949 -7.16 0.43 17.63
C SER A 949 -7.97 -0.57 18.45
N PHE A 950 -9.05 -0.13 19.08
CA PHE A 950 -9.94 -1.00 19.85
C PHE A 950 -11.34 -1.06 19.24
N VAL A 951 -11.49 -0.55 18.02
CA VAL A 951 -12.74 -0.56 17.26
C VAL A 951 -13.00 -1.96 16.71
N VAL A 952 -14.25 -2.39 16.79
CA VAL A 952 -14.74 -3.64 16.20
C VAL A 952 -15.51 -3.31 14.92
N GLU A 953 -14.89 -3.64 13.80
CA GLU A 953 -15.44 -3.39 12.47
C GLU A 953 -16.17 -4.63 11.95
N ARG A 954 -17.12 -4.42 11.03
CA ARG A 954 -17.92 -5.52 10.49
C ARG A 954 -17.08 -6.59 9.80
N SER A 955 -16.14 -6.22 8.93
CA SER A 955 -15.24 -7.14 8.22
C SER A 955 -14.36 -7.98 9.16
N LYS A 956 -14.20 -7.53 10.42
CA LYS A 956 -13.38 -8.17 11.45
C LYS A 956 -14.17 -9.05 12.42
N GLU A 957 -15.48 -9.16 12.27
CA GLU A 957 -16.33 -9.82 13.28
C GLU A 957 -16.01 -11.30 13.49
N SER A 958 -15.46 -11.94 12.46
CA SER A 958 -15.11 -13.36 12.43
C SER A 958 -13.65 -13.64 12.76
N THR A 959 -12.90 -12.63 13.21
CA THR A 959 -11.51 -12.77 13.65
C THR A 959 -11.39 -13.33 15.05
N ALA A 960 -10.23 -13.94 15.35
CA ALA A 960 -9.93 -14.51 16.67
C ALA A 960 -10.21 -13.53 17.80
N ARG A 961 -9.66 -12.31 17.73
CA ARG A 961 -9.80 -11.32 18.81
C ARG A 961 -11.26 -11.00 19.14
N VAL A 962 -12.09 -10.84 18.11
CA VAL A 962 -13.49 -10.43 18.26
C VAL A 962 -14.33 -11.60 18.76
N VAL A 963 -14.15 -12.80 18.20
CA VAL A 963 -14.87 -14.00 18.64
C VAL A 963 -14.50 -14.35 20.08
N VAL A 964 -13.23 -14.29 20.46
CA VAL A 964 -12.79 -14.60 21.82
C VAL A 964 -13.28 -13.55 22.83
N TRP A 965 -13.32 -12.28 22.45
CA TRP A 965 -13.92 -11.23 23.27
C TRP A 965 -15.44 -11.42 23.44
N ARG A 966 -16.15 -11.61 22.33
CA ARG A 966 -17.63 -11.62 22.28
C ARG A 966 -18.26 -12.92 22.77
N GLU A 967 -17.69 -14.08 22.42
CA GLU A 967 -18.29 -15.39 22.71
C GLU A 967 -17.67 -16.07 23.95
N ILE A 968 -16.40 -15.81 24.25
CA ILE A 968 -15.69 -16.44 25.38
C ILE A 968 -15.65 -15.50 26.60
N GLY A 969 -15.81 -14.18 26.38
CA GLY A 969 -15.85 -13.18 27.45
C GLY A 969 -14.48 -12.70 27.92
N VAL A 970 -13.43 -12.90 27.12
CA VAL A 970 -12.08 -12.44 27.45
C VAL A 970 -11.97 -10.94 27.16
N GLN A 971 -11.95 -10.12 28.20
CA GLN A 971 -11.92 -8.66 28.06
C GLN A 971 -10.62 -8.14 27.40
N ARG A 972 -9.49 -8.77 27.71
CA ARG A 972 -8.16 -8.43 27.14
C ARG A 972 -7.85 -9.37 25.99
N SER A 973 -8.65 -9.30 24.94
CA SER A 973 -8.50 -10.06 23.71
C SER A 973 -7.86 -9.17 22.65
N TYR A 974 -6.70 -9.59 22.14
CA TYR A 974 -5.90 -8.78 21.23
C TYR A 974 -5.43 -9.54 20.00
N THR A 975 -5.22 -8.79 18.92
CA THR A 975 -4.28 -9.14 17.85
C THR A 975 -3.04 -8.27 18.02
N MET A 976 -1.85 -8.86 18.11
CA MET A 976 -0.59 -8.11 18.07
C MET A 976 -0.05 -8.12 16.64
N GLU A 977 0.13 -6.95 16.07
CA GLU A 977 0.60 -6.74 14.70
C GLU A 977 2.06 -6.29 14.73
N SER A 978 2.96 -7.10 14.15
CA SER A 978 4.38 -6.77 14.05
C SER A 978 4.74 -6.31 12.64
N THR A 979 5.55 -5.27 12.48
CA THR A 979 6.01 -4.82 11.15
C THR A 979 6.90 -5.86 10.46
N LEU A 980 6.86 -5.91 9.13
CA LEU A 980 7.82 -6.63 8.26
C LEU A 980 8.99 -5.73 7.79
N CYS A 981 8.85 -4.41 7.97
CA CYS A 981 9.76 -3.38 7.49
C CYS A 981 10.71 -2.91 8.60
N GLY A 982 10.21 -2.08 9.52
CA GLY A 982 11.03 -1.36 10.49
C GLY A 982 10.22 -0.43 11.38
N CYS A 983 10.90 0.34 12.22
CA CYS A 983 10.28 1.28 13.15
C CYS A 983 10.48 2.73 12.71
N ASP A 984 9.50 3.59 12.97
CA ASP A 984 9.59 5.04 12.71
C ASP A 984 9.66 5.88 14.01
N GLN A 985 9.70 5.21 15.16
CA GLN A 985 9.81 5.82 16.47
C GLN A 985 10.72 4.99 17.41
N GLY A 986 10.98 5.55 18.60
CA GLY A 986 11.82 4.91 19.62
C GLY A 986 13.27 4.74 19.19
N LYS A 987 14.00 3.87 19.90
CA LYS A 987 15.44 3.60 19.65
C LYS A 987 15.72 2.89 18.32
N TYR A 988 14.67 2.40 17.67
CA TYR A 988 14.72 1.68 16.39
C TYR A 988 14.24 2.52 15.20
N LYS A 989 13.94 3.80 15.41
CA LYS A 989 13.53 4.72 14.35
C LYS A 989 14.53 4.72 13.19
N GLY A 990 14.03 4.50 11.98
CA GLY A 990 14.82 4.52 10.75
C GLY A 990 15.61 3.24 10.50
N LEU A 991 15.39 2.18 11.29
CA LEU A 991 16.06 0.89 11.13
C LEU A 991 15.09 -0.17 10.62
N GLN A 992 15.63 -1.12 9.85
CA GLN A 992 14.93 -2.35 9.50
C GLN A 992 14.72 -3.19 10.76
N ILE A 993 13.59 -3.89 10.82
CA ILE A 993 13.33 -4.84 11.91
C ILE A 993 14.12 -6.13 11.65
N GLY A 994 14.80 -6.62 12.69
CA GLY A 994 15.54 -7.88 12.73
C GLY A 994 14.90 -8.92 13.65
N THR A 995 15.40 -10.16 13.63
CA THR A 995 14.92 -11.23 14.51
C THR A 995 15.16 -10.92 15.98
N ARG A 996 16.25 -10.22 16.31
CA ARG A 996 16.56 -9.79 17.67
C ARG A 996 15.50 -8.86 18.26
N GLU A 997 15.05 -7.87 17.49
CA GLU A 997 14.02 -6.93 17.93
C GLU A 997 12.65 -7.60 18.07
N LEU A 998 12.35 -8.58 17.21
CA LEU A 998 11.12 -9.39 17.30
C LEU A 998 11.14 -10.29 18.55
N GLU A 999 12.25 -10.96 18.83
CA GLU A 999 12.42 -11.74 20.06
C GLU A 999 12.38 -10.85 21.31
N GLU A 1000 13.00 -9.66 21.28
CA GLU A 1000 12.91 -8.66 22.35
C GLU A 1000 11.43 -8.29 22.61
N MET A 1001 10.64 -8.09 21.56
CA MET A 1001 9.21 -7.79 21.68
C MET A 1001 8.45 -8.92 22.42
N GLY A 1002 8.73 -10.18 22.09
CA GLY A 1002 8.15 -11.34 22.78
C GLY A 1002 8.49 -11.42 24.27
N ALA A 1003 9.74 -11.11 24.62
CA ALA A 1003 10.20 -11.01 26.01
C ALA A 1003 9.58 -9.80 26.74
N GLN A 1004 9.46 -8.64 26.06
CA GLN A 1004 8.80 -7.46 26.63
C GLN A 1004 7.31 -7.67 26.85
N PHE A 1005 6.64 -8.47 26.01
CA PHE A 1005 5.27 -8.89 26.25
C PHE A 1005 5.12 -9.68 27.56
N CYS A 1006 6.04 -10.62 27.83
CA CYS A 1006 6.09 -11.33 29.10
C CYS A 1006 6.30 -10.39 30.30
N MET A 1007 7.21 -9.43 30.15
CA MET A 1007 7.44 -8.40 31.17
C MET A 1007 6.21 -7.51 31.41
N ALA A 1008 5.44 -7.20 30.37
CA ALA A 1008 4.20 -6.45 30.49
C ALA A 1008 3.14 -7.23 31.26
N LEU A 1009 3.01 -8.54 31.03
CA LEU A 1009 2.11 -9.41 31.81
C LEU A 1009 2.49 -9.49 33.29
N LEU A 1010 3.79 -9.51 33.60
CA LEU A 1010 4.27 -9.47 34.99
C LEU A 1010 3.88 -8.15 35.68
N ARG A 1011 3.99 -7.02 34.96
CA ARG A 1011 3.53 -5.70 35.45
C ARG A 1011 2.01 -5.65 35.61
N LEU A 1012 1.26 -6.25 34.68
CA LEU A 1012 -0.19 -6.36 34.76
C LEU A 1012 -0.62 -7.04 36.09
N LYS A 1013 0.06 -8.12 36.50
CA LYS A 1013 -0.20 -8.81 37.79
C LYS A 1013 -0.16 -7.85 38.98
N ARG A 1014 0.86 -6.98 39.02
CA ARG A 1014 1.09 -6.05 40.13
C ARG A 1014 -0.02 -5.01 40.21
N LEU A 1015 -0.48 -4.51 39.06
CA LEU A 1015 -1.58 -3.56 38.98
C LEU A 1015 -2.93 -4.18 39.36
N THR A 1016 -3.17 -5.43 38.98
CA THR A 1016 -4.42 -6.14 39.35
C THR A 1016 -4.43 -6.64 40.80
N GLY A 1017 -3.27 -6.86 41.40
CA GLY A 1017 -3.14 -7.33 42.79
C GLY A 1017 -3.24 -6.24 43.86
N LEU A 1018 -2.94 -4.98 43.53
CA LEU A 1018 -3.09 -3.83 44.41
C LEU A 1018 -4.52 -3.28 44.31
N ARG A 1019 -5.44 -3.72 45.18
CA ARG A 1019 -6.74 -3.05 45.42
C ARG A 1019 -6.56 -1.69 46.14
N ASN A 1020 -5.70 -0.81 45.63
CA ASN A 1020 -5.59 0.57 46.10
C ASN A 1020 -6.23 1.50 45.06
N HIS A 1021 -7.39 2.04 45.40
CA HIS A 1021 -8.17 2.98 44.59
C HIS A 1021 -7.38 4.25 44.22
N GLN A 1022 -6.26 4.56 44.89
CA GLN A 1022 -5.41 5.72 44.62
C GLN A 1022 -4.56 5.61 43.35
N HIS A 1023 -4.07 4.43 42.96
CA HIS A 1023 -3.26 4.29 41.75
C HIS A 1023 -4.10 4.18 40.46
N LEU A 1024 -5.36 3.75 40.59
CA LEU A 1024 -6.33 3.78 39.51
C LEU A 1024 -6.74 5.22 39.16
N LEU A 1025 -6.80 6.11 40.16
CA LEU A 1025 -7.05 7.54 39.99
C LEU A 1025 -5.88 8.28 39.32
N ASP A 1026 -4.63 7.86 39.56
CA ASP A 1026 -3.46 8.39 38.83
C ASP A 1026 -3.41 7.87 37.38
N LEU A 1027 -3.89 6.64 37.14
CA LEU A 1027 -4.05 6.13 35.78
C LEU A 1027 -5.23 6.81 35.06
N GLU A 1028 -6.34 7.08 35.76
CA GLU A 1028 -7.47 7.88 35.25
C GLU A 1028 -7.05 9.33 35.00
N SER A 1029 -6.22 9.94 35.85
CA SER A 1029 -5.71 11.30 35.64
C SER A 1029 -4.70 11.37 34.50
N ASP A 1030 -3.92 10.31 34.23
CA ASP A 1030 -3.11 10.17 33.02
C ASP A 1030 -3.94 9.85 31.77
N ILE A 1031 -5.09 9.18 31.92
CA ILE A 1031 -6.06 8.91 30.83
C ILE A 1031 -6.81 10.22 30.48
N ILE A 1032 -7.11 11.05 31.47
CA ILE A 1032 -7.78 12.35 31.33
C ILE A 1032 -6.78 13.45 30.94
N GLY A 1033 -5.52 13.38 31.38
CA GLY A 1033 -4.46 14.34 31.05
C GLY A 1033 -4.10 14.39 29.57
N THR A 1034 -4.36 13.30 28.83
CA THR A 1034 -4.30 13.27 27.36
C THR A 1034 -5.52 13.83 26.64
N GLN A 1035 -6.58 14.25 27.34
CA GLN A 1035 -7.73 14.93 26.72
C GLN A 1035 -7.42 16.40 26.38
N SER A 1036 -6.32 16.98 26.88
CA SER A 1036 -5.91 18.34 26.53
C SER A 1036 -4.84 18.30 25.42
N LYS A 1037 -5.27 18.60 24.19
CA LYS A 1037 -4.59 18.42 22.89
C LYS A 1037 -4.77 17.03 22.27
N VAL A 1038 -6.01 16.54 22.23
CA VAL A 1038 -6.47 15.86 21.01
C VAL A 1038 -6.47 16.92 19.91
N VAL A 1039 -5.33 17.08 19.23
CA VAL A 1039 -5.38 17.61 17.87
C VAL A 1039 -6.30 16.65 17.12
N SER A 1040 -7.35 17.20 16.51
CA SER A 1040 -8.29 16.50 15.66
C SER A 1040 -7.57 15.42 14.84
N CYS A 1041 -7.69 14.16 15.24
CA CYS A 1041 -7.40 13.03 14.37
C CYS A 1041 -8.47 13.08 13.28
N PRO A 1042 -8.12 13.28 12.01
CA PRO A 1042 -9.02 12.92 10.94
C PRO A 1042 -9.10 11.39 10.93
N THR A 1043 -10.33 10.88 10.89
CA THR A 1043 -10.73 9.57 10.33
C THR A 1043 -10.08 8.30 10.90
N THR A 1044 -10.75 7.66 11.87
CA THR A 1044 -10.48 6.28 12.32
C THR A 1044 -11.17 5.20 11.48
N TYR A 1045 -11.70 5.53 10.29
CA TYR A 1045 -12.05 4.48 9.32
C TYR A 1045 -10.79 3.65 9.05
N VAL A 1046 -10.83 2.32 9.18
CA VAL A 1046 -9.88 1.44 8.46
C VAL A 1046 -10.30 1.45 6.99
N MET A 1047 -10.23 2.64 6.39
CA MET A 1047 -10.18 2.86 4.97
C MET A 1047 -8.72 3.08 4.61
N GLU A 1048 -8.41 2.91 3.34
CA GLU A 1048 -7.07 2.90 2.73
C GLU A 1048 -6.22 4.17 2.94
N GLU A 1049 -6.70 5.17 3.68
CA GLU A 1049 -6.06 6.47 3.90
C GLU A 1049 -4.86 6.45 4.87
N ASP A 1050 -4.58 5.32 5.54
CA ASP A 1050 -3.36 5.12 6.36
C ASP A 1050 -2.12 4.74 5.51
N GLU A 1051 -2.19 4.88 4.19
CA GLU A 1051 -0.99 4.86 3.34
C GLU A 1051 -0.16 6.12 3.58
N PRO A 1052 1.13 6.00 3.95
CA PRO A 1052 2.01 7.14 3.80
C PRO A 1052 1.96 7.57 2.33
N SER A 1053 1.58 8.82 2.06
CA SER A 1053 1.53 9.32 0.69
C SER A 1053 2.84 9.02 -0.03
N PHE A 1054 2.76 8.64 -1.31
CA PHE A 1054 3.96 8.35 -2.08
C PHE A 1054 4.94 9.53 -1.94
N MET A 1055 6.16 9.27 -1.45
CA MET A 1055 7.19 10.32 -1.27
C MET A 1055 7.54 11.04 -2.59
N GLU A 1056 7.22 10.43 -3.73
CA GLU A 1056 7.11 11.11 -5.02
C GLU A 1056 5.65 11.14 -5.42
N ALA A 1057 5.06 12.32 -5.61
CA ALA A 1057 3.74 12.47 -6.22
C ALA A 1057 3.78 12.05 -7.68
N ILE A 1058 3.86 10.75 -7.94
CA ILE A 1058 3.54 10.21 -9.25
C ILE A 1058 2.77 8.91 -9.06
N ASP A 1059 1.53 9.10 -8.60
CA ASP A 1059 0.46 8.21 -9.02
C ASP A 1059 0.39 8.27 -10.56
N TYR A 1060 0.87 7.19 -11.19
CA TYR A 1060 0.79 6.93 -12.62
C TYR A 1060 -0.44 6.07 -12.95
N SER A 1061 -1.50 6.16 -12.15
CA SER A 1061 -2.80 5.65 -12.54
C SER A 1061 -3.14 6.17 -13.94
N ALA A 1062 -3.67 5.30 -14.80
CA ALA A 1062 -4.16 5.73 -16.10
C ALA A 1062 -5.44 6.59 -15.97
N GLU A 1063 -5.93 6.77 -14.73
CA GLU A 1063 -7.23 7.30 -14.35
C GLU A 1063 -7.24 8.61 -13.51
N SER A 1064 -6.14 9.17 -13.00
CA SER A 1064 -6.24 10.41 -12.19
C SER A 1064 -6.65 11.65 -13.02
N ASN A 1065 -7.92 12.04 -12.87
CA ASN A 1065 -8.44 13.38 -13.17
C ASN A 1065 -8.38 14.24 -11.90
N ASP A 1066 -7.19 14.51 -11.38
CA ASP A 1066 -7.05 15.51 -10.32
C ASP A 1066 -7.13 16.91 -10.92
N GLU A 1067 -8.23 17.61 -10.63
CA GLU A 1067 -8.33 19.07 -10.72
C GLU A 1067 -7.53 19.72 -9.59
N ASP A 1068 -6.20 19.69 -9.68
CA ASP A 1068 -5.37 20.56 -8.84
C ASP A 1068 -5.45 22.00 -9.35
N GLY A 1069 -6.36 22.76 -8.73
CA GLY A 1069 -6.23 24.21 -8.66
C GLY A 1069 -5.08 24.56 -7.74
N GLU A 1070 -4.07 25.27 -8.25
CA GLU A 1070 -3.00 25.85 -7.45
C GLU A 1070 -3.58 26.61 -6.22
N PRO A 1071 -2.99 26.45 -5.02
CA PRO A 1071 -3.43 27.20 -3.86
C PRO A 1071 -2.90 28.64 -3.92
N GLU A 1072 -3.63 29.53 -4.61
CA GLU A 1072 -3.56 30.97 -4.34
C GLU A 1072 -4.47 31.29 -3.14
N ASN A 1073 -3.95 31.19 -1.91
CA ASN A 1073 -4.62 31.73 -0.72
C ASN A 1073 -3.67 32.63 0.06
N GLU A 1074 -3.53 33.87 -0.41
CA GLU A 1074 -3.28 35.01 0.48
C GLU A 1074 -4.60 35.36 1.19
N HIS A 1075 -4.79 34.89 2.42
CA HIS A 1075 -5.71 35.51 3.36
C HIS A 1075 -4.92 36.40 4.31
N ALA A 1076 -4.89 37.68 3.98
CA ALA A 1076 -4.60 38.75 4.93
C ALA A 1076 -5.72 38.77 5.98
N GLY A 1077 -5.41 38.32 7.19
CA GLY A 1077 -6.24 38.56 8.37
C GLY A 1077 -6.15 40.02 8.78
N GLU A 1078 -7.31 40.64 9.01
CA GLU A 1078 -7.43 41.93 9.69
C GLU A 1078 -6.89 41.78 11.11
N VAL A 1079 -5.76 42.44 11.38
CA VAL A 1079 -5.23 42.63 12.73
C VAL A 1079 -5.90 43.86 13.32
N HIS A 1080 -6.56 43.67 14.46
CA HIS A 1080 -7.00 44.74 15.33
C HIS A 1080 -5.76 45.47 15.89
N ASP A 1081 -5.63 46.76 15.58
CA ASP A 1081 -4.74 47.68 16.27
C ASP A 1081 -5.16 47.81 17.74
N ASN A 1082 -4.21 47.60 18.64
CA ASN A 1082 -4.15 48.29 19.93
C ASN A 1082 -2.72 48.86 20.05
N PRO A 1083 -2.55 50.14 20.39
CA PRO A 1083 -1.28 50.84 20.27
C PRO A 1083 -0.43 50.63 21.53
N ASP A 1084 0.87 50.41 21.36
CA ASP A 1084 1.95 51.13 22.05
C ASP A 1084 3.32 50.45 21.81
N HIS A 1085 4.35 51.30 21.78
CA HIS A 1085 5.80 51.01 21.73
C HIS A 1085 6.51 50.90 20.36
N ILE A 1086 6.81 52.09 19.85
CA ILE A 1086 8.12 52.57 19.38
C ILE A 1086 9.32 51.67 19.76
N ASP A 1087 10.06 51.12 18.78
CA ASP A 1087 11.42 51.59 18.44
C ASP A 1087 12.09 50.81 17.26
N GLN A 1088 12.61 51.60 16.32
CA GLN A 1088 13.83 51.48 15.51
C GLN A 1088 14.47 50.09 15.27
N LEU A 1089 14.69 49.74 14.00
CA LEU A 1089 16.05 49.67 13.39
C LEU A 1089 15.98 49.30 11.89
N SER A 1090 16.77 50.03 11.12
CA SER A 1090 16.83 50.09 9.66
C SER A 1090 17.85 49.14 9.05
N ASP A 1091 17.44 48.54 7.93
CA ASP A 1091 18.16 48.38 6.65
C ASP A 1091 19.58 47.82 6.55
N SER A 1092 19.62 46.81 5.67
CA SER A 1092 20.53 46.64 4.53
C SER A 1092 21.85 45.91 4.76
N GLU A 1093 21.94 44.71 4.17
CA GLU A 1093 23.21 44.18 3.69
C GLU A 1093 23.10 43.85 2.20
N ASN A 1094 24.00 44.48 1.46
CA ASN A 1094 24.27 44.29 0.05
C ASN A 1094 25.65 43.64 -0.02
N ASN A 1095 25.72 42.48 -0.67
CA ASN A 1095 26.85 41.88 -1.41
C ASN A 1095 28.30 42.33 -1.08
N HIS A 1096 29.17 41.36 -0.77
CA HIS A 1096 30.26 40.94 -1.69
C HIS A 1096 31.14 39.80 -1.13
N ARG A 1097 31.41 38.80 -2.02
CA ARG A 1097 32.63 37.96 -2.20
C ARG A 1097 33.11 37.17 -0.96
N GLU A 1098 33.31 35.85 -0.99
CA GLU A 1098 33.87 34.93 -2.00
C GLU A 1098 33.06 33.63 -2.13
#